data_AF-A0A5E4AY39-F1
#
_entry.id   AF-A0A5E4AY39-F1
#
_cell.length_a   1.000
_cell.length_b   1.000
_cell.length_c   1.000
_cell.angle_alpha   90.00
_cell.angle_beta   90.00
_cell.angle_gamma   90.00
#
_symmetry.space_group_name_H-M   'P 1'
#
loop_
_entity.id
_entity.type
_entity.pdbx_description
1 polymer ?
#
loop_
_entity_poly.entity_id
_entity_poly.type
_entity_poly.pdbx_seq_one_letter_code
_entity_poly.pdbx_strand_id
1 'polypeptide(L)'
;MEFDLTLSFCVRSRSRKCVNGPLQESARRRLWALENEDQDVRALFKELSARLVSIQSQKAQFILTFKTMEEIWKFSTYLNLGYVSTCLEHLLFDHKYWLNCRLVEDTEIQVSIDDEHLETMYLSLLVQEGHFFCRALCSLTQPAEKEGECLTLCKNELISVKISEGESEWEGVSLVTGQRGFVPASVLEPLPVPFHQWFLKNYPGNCGLSRKKDWTGSYQMGRGRCKASKDYERKEKDELSFCQGESIEIVGFVIPGLQWFIGKSMSSGEVGFVPTKSIDPDSCSPMSKNSAFFSDEERCSLWALGNNKKEECASFLHALAQTDITSVYRLSGFESIQNLPNDLSASQAEGFHEARSGGAWEERQFVGSRYSSSSGDSHLEEEELLSAASDSYLLPEPDDLDDPELFMDLNPDQDEEEADNFSSILAFLDHEGYTDNFKSLYDFSFSFLTSSFYNFSEEDELVAYLEASRKWAKKSHMTWAHARLCFLLGRLSVRKVKLSQARVYFEEAIHILDGAFGDLSLVASLYIHLAAIYLRQRLVHKGPGLLEKAGALLACLPDRESSAKSELDVVAYVLRQGIVEGSSPLEARACFLAIQLLLKLGRHEEVLPFAERLQLLSGHPPPSDAMATILSFLYDKKYLPHLAVASVQQRGTQSAQGTSFPVWQVYLVLQNTPKLLGICSSSWGEVSALACPILRQSLAACEEQADWSTQRVLCLILSKTYLQHRSPDGAIHYLSQSLMLGQLLGEPEVFESSLCLAWAYLLARQAKKALEILEPLLCSLKETESVAQSGVVHNLLGLALLDEGCVSRAAMNYLQALNRAWEMGDVRNQAVIMANLGYLTFKSWAPQPARDFLLQAVQLYSELQTCKETDMELVQVLLWLAQVLVSEHQLTHGRLCYEMALLFGLRHQHLKSQLQVTKCLCHFYSSVSPNPEACIMYHERWLALAQQFRDREMEGRLLESLGQLYRNLNTSSSRGEFWIHAAWGGGEGDRREAWHQPALFPL
;
A
#
# COMPACT_ATOMS: atom_id res chain seq x y z
N MET A 1 -2.15 37.36 9.89
CA MET A 1 -1.79 37.40 8.45
C MET A 1 -2.27 36.09 7.86
N GLU A 2 -3.03 36.13 6.77
CA GLU A 2 -3.55 34.92 6.11
C GLU A 2 -2.38 34.20 5.45
N PHE A 3 -1.98 33.06 6.02
CA PHE A 3 -0.91 32.19 5.50
C PHE A 3 -1.51 31.17 4.54
N ASP A 4 -2.06 31.67 3.44
CA ASP A 4 -2.74 30.86 2.43
C ASP A 4 -1.77 30.52 1.29
N LEU A 5 -1.61 29.22 0.99
CA LEU A 5 -0.75 28.68 -0.05
C LEU A 5 -1.59 28.29 -1.26
N THR A 6 -1.21 28.77 -2.44
CA THR A 6 -1.88 28.41 -3.70
C THR A 6 -1.24 27.19 -4.35
N LEU A 7 -1.99 26.10 -4.44
CA LEU A 7 -1.61 24.91 -5.20
C LEU A 7 -2.31 24.92 -6.54
N SER A 8 -1.54 24.96 -7.62
CA SER A 8 -2.05 24.92 -8.99
C SER A 8 -1.72 23.59 -9.65
N PHE A 9 -2.60 23.09 -10.52
CA PHE A 9 -2.33 21.85 -11.25
C PHE A 9 -2.61 21.99 -12.76
N CYS A 10 -1.84 21.25 -13.54
CA CYS A 10 -1.93 21.18 -14.99
C CYS A 10 -1.81 19.74 -15.48
N VAL A 11 -2.75 19.29 -16.31
CA VAL A 11 -2.76 17.97 -16.94
C VAL A 11 -1.95 18.02 -18.24
N ARG A 12 -0.82 17.31 -18.29
CA ARG A 12 0.06 17.23 -19.47
C ARG A 12 0.05 15.85 -20.09
N SER A 13 0.31 15.80 -21.39
CA SER A 13 0.61 14.58 -22.12
C SER A 13 2.12 14.33 -22.11
N ARG A 14 2.58 13.15 -21.72
CA ARG A 14 3.99 12.73 -21.67
C ARG A 14 4.59 12.65 -23.08
N SER A 15 3.83 12.13 -24.05
CA SER A 15 4.25 12.02 -25.44
C SER A 15 4.34 13.37 -26.14
N ARG A 16 3.38 14.28 -25.91
CA ARG A 16 3.32 15.59 -26.57
C ARG A 16 4.01 16.70 -25.78
N LYS A 17 4.34 16.47 -24.50
CA LYS A 17 4.90 17.43 -23.54
C LYS A 17 4.10 18.74 -23.42
N CYS A 18 2.83 18.74 -23.83
CA CYS A 18 1.94 19.89 -23.82
C CYS A 18 0.71 19.63 -22.93
N VAL A 19 -0.02 20.69 -22.60
CA VAL A 19 -1.27 20.60 -21.84
C VAL A 19 -2.31 19.83 -22.66
N ASN A 20 -2.93 18.83 -22.04
CA ASN A 20 -4.03 18.09 -22.67
C ASN A 20 -5.34 18.84 -22.40
N GLY A 21 -5.68 19.77 -23.31
CA GLY A 21 -6.87 20.64 -23.22
C GLY A 21 -8.17 19.94 -22.80
N PRO A 22 -8.62 18.86 -23.48
CA PRO A 22 -9.87 18.19 -23.12
C PRO A 22 -9.83 17.53 -21.74
N LEU A 23 -8.70 16.93 -21.33
CA LEU A 23 -8.57 16.37 -19.97
C LEU A 23 -8.49 17.45 -18.90
N GLN A 24 -7.82 18.58 -19.18
CA GLN A 24 -7.78 19.73 -18.28
C GLN A 24 -9.19 20.30 -18.05
N GLU A 25 -10.00 20.41 -19.10
CA GLU A 25 -11.39 20.84 -18.98
C GLU A 25 -12.26 19.83 -18.24
N SER A 26 -12.03 18.52 -18.45
CA SER A 26 -12.70 17.47 -17.70
C SER A 26 -12.38 17.57 -16.20
N ALA A 27 -11.10 17.75 -15.86
CA ALA A 27 -10.66 17.93 -14.48
C ALA A 27 -11.26 19.20 -13.85
N ARG A 28 -11.32 20.32 -14.59
CA ARG A 28 -11.99 21.56 -14.13
C ARG A 28 -13.48 21.36 -13.89
N ARG A 29 -14.18 20.64 -14.78
CA ARG A 29 -15.61 20.31 -14.61
C ARG A 29 -15.83 19.45 -13.36
N ARG A 30 -14.98 18.46 -13.13
CA ARG A 30 -15.01 17.64 -11.91
C ARG A 30 -14.78 18.50 -10.67
N LEU A 31 -13.79 19.38 -10.71
CA LEU A 31 -13.45 20.26 -9.60
C LEU A 31 -14.56 21.28 -9.30
N TRP A 32 -15.25 21.79 -10.32
CA TRP A 32 -16.44 22.64 -10.16
C TRP A 32 -17.60 21.89 -9.48
N ALA A 33 -17.78 20.59 -9.77
CA ALA A 33 -18.76 19.78 -9.05
C ALA A 33 -18.39 19.62 -7.56
N LEU A 34 -17.10 19.45 -7.27
CA LEU A 34 -16.57 19.28 -5.91
C LEU A 34 -16.51 20.60 -5.10
N GLU A 35 -16.58 21.76 -5.75
CA GLU A 35 -16.63 23.07 -5.08
C GLU A 35 -17.88 23.21 -4.18
N ASN A 36 -18.98 22.52 -4.51
CA ASN A 36 -20.21 22.51 -3.71
C ASN A 36 -20.25 21.39 -2.66
N GLU A 37 -19.46 20.33 -2.84
CA GLU A 37 -19.41 19.13 -1.98
C GLU A 37 -17.94 18.79 -1.66
N ASP A 38 -17.32 19.57 -0.80
CA ASP A 38 -15.88 19.53 -0.58
C ASP A 38 -15.41 18.52 0.48
N GLN A 39 -16.29 17.61 0.94
CA GLN A 39 -15.97 16.61 1.95
C GLN A 39 -14.84 15.68 1.50
N ASP A 40 -14.92 15.17 0.27
CA ASP A 40 -13.91 14.26 -0.30
C ASP A 40 -12.57 14.98 -0.51
N VAL A 41 -12.61 16.25 -0.96
CA VAL A 41 -11.42 17.08 -1.17
C VAL A 41 -10.75 17.40 0.17
N ARG A 42 -11.54 17.73 1.21
CA ARG A 42 -11.02 17.95 2.56
C ARG A 42 -10.43 16.68 3.16
N ALA A 43 -11.05 15.52 2.94
CA ALA A 43 -10.52 14.23 3.39
C ALA A 43 -9.16 13.94 2.75
N LEU A 44 -9.05 14.14 1.43
CA LEU A 44 -7.79 14.00 0.70
C LEU A 44 -6.69 14.91 1.27
N PHE A 45 -6.95 16.22 1.39
CA PHE A 45 -5.90 17.13 1.88
C PHE A 45 -5.56 16.88 3.35
N LYS A 46 -6.52 16.44 4.17
CA LYS A 46 -6.24 15.99 5.54
C LYS A 46 -5.26 14.81 5.56
N GLU A 47 -5.40 13.85 4.65
CA GLU A 47 -4.45 12.74 4.49
C GLU A 47 -3.07 13.25 4.04
N LEU A 48 -3.03 14.20 3.12
CA LEU A 48 -1.81 14.88 2.67
C LEU A 48 -1.21 15.83 3.73
N SER A 49 -1.78 15.91 4.94
CA SER A 49 -1.36 16.80 6.02
C SER A 49 -1.48 18.30 5.69
N ALA A 50 -2.49 18.68 4.91
CA ALA A 50 -2.84 20.06 4.58
C ALA A 50 -4.32 20.37 4.89
N ARG A 51 -4.65 21.66 5.08
CA ARG A 51 -6.04 22.09 5.34
C ARG A 51 -6.56 22.90 4.17
N LEU A 52 -7.66 22.44 3.59
CA LEU A 52 -8.32 23.13 2.48
C LEU A 52 -9.10 24.36 2.99
N VAL A 53 -8.80 25.53 2.43
CA VAL A 53 -9.53 26.79 2.66
C VAL A 53 -10.61 26.99 1.62
N SER A 54 -10.24 26.91 0.34
CA SER A 54 -11.18 27.09 -0.78
C SER A 54 -10.66 26.43 -2.07
N ILE A 55 -11.59 26.20 -2.99
CA ILE A 55 -11.35 25.61 -4.31
C ILE A 55 -11.64 26.68 -5.36
N GLN A 56 -10.71 26.93 -6.28
CA GLN A 56 -10.89 27.87 -7.39
C GLN A 56 -10.93 27.12 -8.72
N SER A 57 -12.13 26.73 -9.15
CA SER A 57 -12.35 25.88 -10.33
C SER A 57 -11.91 26.49 -11.66
N GLN A 58 -12.15 27.78 -11.85
CA GLN A 58 -11.77 28.48 -13.08
C GLN A 58 -10.25 28.51 -13.29
N LYS A 59 -9.47 28.59 -12.21
CA LYS A 59 -8.02 28.67 -12.26
C LYS A 59 -7.32 27.32 -12.07
N ALA A 60 -8.06 26.24 -11.80
CA ALA A 60 -7.50 24.94 -11.42
C ALA A 60 -6.56 25.05 -10.21
N GLN A 61 -7.03 25.72 -9.15
CA GLN A 61 -6.26 26.02 -7.96
C GLN A 61 -6.97 25.56 -6.68
N PHE A 62 -6.19 25.13 -5.70
CA PHE A 62 -6.60 24.89 -4.32
C PHE A 62 -5.88 25.89 -3.42
N ILE A 63 -6.59 26.44 -2.44
CA ILE A 63 -6.00 27.29 -1.41
C ILE A 63 -5.88 26.47 -0.13
N LEU A 64 -4.65 26.33 0.36
CA LEU A 64 -4.28 25.48 1.49
C LEU A 64 -3.72 26.32 2.64
N THR A 65 -3.88 25.83 3.86
CA THR A 65 -3.26 26.39 5.07
C THR A 65 -2.67 25.28 5.93
N PHE A 66 -1.75 25.66 6.81
CA PHE A 66 -1.09 24.77 7.75
C PHE A 66 -1.08 25.39 9.14
N LYS A 67 -1.24 24.57 10.18
CA LYS A 67 -1.18 25.02 11.58
C LYS A 67 0.10 24.61 12.29
N THR A 68 0.73 23.52 11.88
CA THR A 68 1.92 22.98 12.55
C THR A 68 3.07 22.80 11.57
N MET A 69 4.29 22.81 12.11
CA MET A 69 5.50 22.51 11.35
C MET A 69 5.44 21.09 10.74
N GLU A 70 4.85 20.14 11.46
CA GLU A 70 4.69 18.76 10.99
C GLU A 70 3.76 18.64 9.78
N GLU A 71 2.70 19.45 9.73
CA GLU A 71 1.77 19.49 8.60
C GLU A 71 2.51 19.93 7.32
N ILE A 72 3.25 21.04 7.38
CA ILE A 72 4.05 21.54 6.24
C ILE A 72 5.11 20.51 5.82
N TRP A 73 5.82 19.93 6.78
CA TRP A 73 6.85 18.94 6.50
C TRP A 73 6.29 17.74 5.75
N LYS A 74 5.25 17.08 6.27
CA LYS A 74 4.66 15.90 5.63
C LYS A 74 4.14 16.24 4.23
N PHE A 75 3.43 17.36 4.10
CA PHE A 75 2.94 17.83 2.81
C PHE A 75 4.08 18.06 1.80
N SER A 76 5.15 18.74 2.21
CA SER A 76 6.34 18.97 1.36
C SER A 76 7.03 17.66 0.95
N THR A 77 7.06 16.67 1.85
CA THR A 77 7.58 15.34 1.56
C THR A 77 6.71 14.65 0.50
N TYR A 78 5.39 14.66 0.65
CA TYR A 78 4.47 14.06 -0.33
C TYR A 78 4.50 14.78 -1.68
N LEU A 79 4.73 16.10 -1.68
CA LEU A 79 4.94 16.88 -2.90
C LEU A 79 6.22 16.48 -3.62
N ASN A 80 7.34 16.37 -2.90
CA ASN A 80 8.65 16.00 -3.46
C ASN A 80 8.71 14.53 -3.91
N LEU A 81 8.00 13.65 -3.21
CA LEU A 81 7.78 12.28 -3.65
C LEU A 81 6.88 12.27 -4.90
N GLY A 82 6.00 13.25 -5.07
CA GLY A 82 5.03 13.37 -6.17
C GLY A 82 3.73 12.61 -5.90
N TYR A 83 3.45 12.26 -4.65
CA TYR A 83 2.17 11.62 -4.28
C TYR A 83 1.01 12.59 -4.39
N VAL A 84 1.24 13.89 -4.18
CA VAL A 84 0.19 14.92 -4.34
C VAL A 84 -0.40 14.89 -5.75
N SER A 85 0.41 14.76 -6.81
CA SER A 85 -0.11 14.70 -8.18
C SER A 85 -0.92 13.43 -8.43
N THR A 86 -0.41 12.27 -8.00
CA THR A 86 -1.11 10.98 -8.15
C THR A 86 -2.42 10.94 -7.36
N CYS A 87 -2.45 11.48 -6.13
CA CYS A 87 -3.68 11.58 -5.37
C CYS A 87 -4.70 12.52 -6.01
N LEU A 88 -4.25 13.60 -6.66
CA LEU A 88 -5.14 14.46 -7.46
C LEU A 88 -5.69 13.73 -8.68
N GLU A 89 -4.94 12.82 -9.32
CA GLU A 89 -5.47 11.98 -10.40
C GLU A 89 -6.65 11.12 -9.92
N HIS A 90 -6.54 10.54 -8.72
CA HIS A 90 -7.61 9.73 -8.11
C HIS A 90 -8.91 10.52 -7.93
N LEU A 91 -8.79 11.82 -7.61
CA LEU A 91 -9.93 12.70 -7.33
C LEU A 91 -10.53 13.33 -8.60
N LEU A 92 -9.70 13.64 -9.60
CA LEU A 92 -10.08 14.42 -10.77
C LEU A 92 -10.61 13.58 -11.94
N PHE A 93 -10.26 12.30 -12.02
CA PHE A 93 -10.59 11.46 -13.17
C PHE A 93 -11.56 10.31 -12.87
N ASP A 94 -12.53 10.13 -13.77
CA ASP A 94 -13.56 9.09 -13.67
C ASP A 94 -13.11 7.74 -14.27
N HIS A 95 -13.94 6.70 -14.09
CA HIS A 95 -13.70 5.34 -14.60
C HIS A 95 -13.31 5.25 -16.09
N LYS A 96 -13.85 6.13 -16.95
CA LYS A 96 -13.53 6.15 -18.40
C LYS A 96 -12.05 6.44 -18.66
N TYR A 97 -11.43 7.27 -17.83
CA TYR A 97 -10.01 7.56 -17.92
C TYR A 97 -9.18 6.34 -17.52
N TRP A 98 -9.49 5.76 -16.35
CA TRP A 98 -8.72 4.65 -15.78
C TRP A 98 -8.75 3.35 -16.62
N LEU A 99 -9.84 3.12 -17.36
CA LEU A 99 -9.95 2.00 -18.31
C LEU A 99 -9.16 2.24 -19.60
N ASN A 100 -8.86 3.49 -19.96
CA ASN A 100 -8.12 3.78 -21.19
C ASN A 100 -6.61 3.72 -20.94
N CYS A 101 -6.04 2.57 -21.24
CA CYS A 101 -4.62 2.26 -21.08
C CYS A 101 -3.68 3.34 -21.63
N ARG A 102 -3.93 3.76 -22.88
CA ARG A 102 -3.10 4.73 -23.59
C ARG A 102 -3.18 6.12 -22.97
N LEU A 103 -4.36 6.52 -22.51
CA LEU A 103 -4.54 7.82 -21.86
C LEU A 103 -3.84 7.84 -20.51
N VAL A 104 -4.00 6.81 -19.67
CA VAL A 104 -3.35 6.74 -18.34
C VAL A 104 -1.82 6.76 -18.46
N GLU A 105 -1.26 6.01 -19.41
CA GLU A 105 0.20 5.97 -19.61
C GLU A 105 0.76 7.28 -20.17
N ASP A 106 -0.03 8.00 -20.97
CA ASP A 106 0.36 9.27 -21.58
C ASP A 106 0.09 10.48 -20.69
N THR A 107 -0.54 10.36 -19.52
CA THR A 107 -0.96 11.52 -18.72
C THR A 107 -0.09 11.73 -17.50
N GLU A 108 0.06 13.00 -17.13
CA GLU A 108 0.81 13.43 -15.96
C GLU A 108 0.17 14.71 -15.41
N ILE A 109 -0.21 14.70 -14.14
CA ILE A 109 -0.58 15.92 -13.43
C ILE A 109 0.68 16.59 -12.90
N GLN A 110 1.01 17.77 -13.43
CA GLN A 110 2.03 18.64 -12.84
C GLN A 110 1.39 19.56 -11.82
N VAL A 111 1.93 19.54 -10.61
CA VAL A 111 1.53 20.41 -9.51
C VAL A 111 2.60 21.49 -9.35
N SER A 112 2.17 22.75 -9.31
CA SER A 112 3.03 23.90 -9.08
C SER A 112 2.59 24.67 -7.85
N ILE A 113 3.56 24.95 -6.98
CA ILE A 113 3.42 25.69 -5.73
C ILE A 113 4.47 26.81 -5.75
N ASP A 114 4.18 27.88 -5.02
CA ASP A 114 5.16 28.94 -4.73
C ASP A 114 6.10 28.46 -3.61
N ASP A 115 7.27 27.94 -4.00
CA ASP A 115 8.26 27.37 -3.08
C ASP A 115 8.81 28.41 -2.10
N GLU A 116 9.00 29.67 -2.54
CA GLU A 116 9.44 30.76 -1.66
C GLU A 116 8.39 31.04 -0.58
N HIS A 117 7.11 31.07 -0.96
CA HIS A 117 6.02 31.25 -0.01
C HIS A 117 5.92 30.07 0.97
N LEU A 118 6.07 28.82 0.51
CA LEU A 118 6.08 27.64 1.36
C LEU A 118 7.23 27.68 2.39
N GLU A 119 8.43 28.07 1.97
CA GLU A 119 9.58 28.25 2.85
C GLU A 119 9.33 29.35 3.89
N THR A 120 8.78 30.50 3.50
CA THR A 120 8.46 31.57 4.46
C THR A 120 7.41 31.14 5.48
N MET A 121 6.39 30.37 5.08
CA MET A 121 5.42 29.79 6.00
C MET A 121 6.08 28.84 6.99
N TYR A 122 6.92 27.93 6.49
CA TYR A 122 7.67 27.00 7.31
C TYR A 122 8.53 27.71 8.37
N LEU A 123 9.30 28.72 7.94
CA LEU A 123 10.12 29.53 8.85
C LEU A 123 9.27 30.28 9.88
N SER A 124 8.10 30.80 9.48
CA SER A 124 7.20 31.49 10.41
C SER A 124 6.65 30.57 11.49
N LEU A 125 6.29 29.32 11.14
CA LEU A 125 5.81 28.33 12.10
C LEU A 125 6.93 27.85 13.04
N LEU A 126 8.15 27.69 12.53
CA LEU A 126 9.31 27.36 13.38
C LEU A 126 9.57 28.43 14.45
N VAL A 127 9.47 29.70 14.07
CA VAL A 127 9.64 30.82 15.02
C VAL A 127 8.52 30.82 16.06
N GLN A 128 7.28 30.51 15.67
CA GLN A 128 6.15 30.39 16.62
C GLN A 128 6.34 29.27 17.64
N GLU A 129 6.99 28.16 17.28
CA GLU A 129 7.28 27.06 18.22
C GLU A 129 8.33 27.42 19.28
N GLY A 130 9.12 28.49 19.08
CA GLY A 130 10.09 29.00 20.05
C GLY A 130 11.36 28.16 20.24
N HIS A 131 11.39 26.90 19.79
CA HIS A 131 12.55 26.02 19.86
C HIS A 131 12.79 25.26 18.54
N PHE A 132 13.94 25.52 17.91
CA PHE A 132 14.33 24.93 16.63
C PHE A 132 15.86 24.87 16.48
N PHE A 133 16.31 24.16 15.44
CA PHE A 133 17.73 23.99 15.13
C PHE A 133 18.14 24.88 13.96
N CYS A 134 19.38 25.39 13.98
CA CYS A 134 19.91 26.32 12.99
C CYS A 134 21.33 25.93 12.56
N ARG A 135 21.78 26.50 11.44
CA ARG A 135 23.17 26.58 11.03
C ARG A 135 23.72 27.98 11.24
N ALA A 136 24.97 28.06 11.68
CA ALA A 136 25.70 29.33 11.74
C ALA A 136 26.19 29.75 10.34
N LEU A 137 25.79 30.94 9.89
CA LEU A 137 26.20 31.49 8.59
C LEU A 137 27.68 31.91 8.55
N CYS A 138 28.20 32.35 9.70
CA CYS A 138 29.55 32.89 9.85
C CYS A 138 30.23 32.31 11.10
N SER A 139 31.56 32.22 11.06
CA SER A 139 32.34 31.86 12.24
C SER A 139 32.35 33.02 13.24
N LEU A 140 31.95 32.75 14.48
CA LEU A 140 31.97 33.70 15.59
C LEU A 140 33.09 33.32 16.56
N THR A 141 34.08 34.21 16.69
CA THR A 141 35.09 34.15 17.75
C THR A 141 34.72 35.11 18.88
N GLN A 142 34.87 34.67 20.12
CA GLN A 142 34.52 35.47 21.30
C GLN A 142 35.23 36.84 21.28
N PRO A 143 34.51 37.96 21.52
CA PRO A 143 35.14 39.20 21.93
C PRO A 143 35.68 39.06 23.36
N ALA A 144 36.88 39.57 23.63
CA ALA A 144 37.59 39.43 24.91
C ALA A 144 36.87 40.01 26.14
N GLU A 145 35.74 40.71 25.95
CA GLU A 145 35.00 41.43 26.99
C GLU A 145 33.79 40.65 27.56
N LYS A 146 33.41 39.49 26.99
CA LYS A 146 32.30 38.63 27.46
C LYS A 146 32.70 37.13 27.45
N GLU A 147 33.71 36.76 28.22
CA GLU A 147 34.10 35.35 28.39
C GLU A 147 33.00 34.56 29.14
N GLY A 148 32.46 33.54 28.48
CA GLY A 148 31.48 32.60 29.06
C GLY A 148 30.01 32.87 28.69
N GLU A 149 29.67 34.04 28.18
CA GLU A 149 28.29 34.38 27.79
C GLU A 149 28.00 34.09 26.31
N CYS A 150 28.96 34.30 25.41
CA CYS A 150 28.77 34.12 23.96
C CYS A 150 29.37 32.80 23.43
N LEU A 151 28.64 32.09 22.58
CA LEU A 151 29.08 30.86 21.93
C LEU A 151 30.12 31.11 20.84
N THR A 152 31.21 30.33 20.85
CA THR A 152 32.13 30.26 19.70
C THR A 152 31.58 29.29 18.67
N LEU A 153 31.43 29.74 17.43
CA LEU A 153 30.80 28.96 16.36
C LEU A 153 31.69 28.93 15.11
N CYS A 154 31.76 27.77 14.46
CA CYS A 154 32.32 27.59 13.13
C CYS A 154 31.24 27.79 12.05
N LYS A 155 31.66 28.13 10.82
CA LYS A 155 30.74 28.25 9.69
C LYS A 155 30.05 26.90 9.38
N ASN A 156 28.72 26.94 9.27
CA ASN A 156 27.76 25.84 9.15
C ASN A 156 27.67 24.92 10.39
N GLU A 157 28.12 25.38 11.56
CA GLU A 157 27.93 24.62 12.80
C GLU A 157 26.44 24.57 13.18
N LEU A 158 25.99 23.41 13.64
CA LEU A 158 24.60 23.11 13.97
C LEU A 158 24.31 23.44 15.44
N ILE A 159 23.25 24.21 15.68
CA ILE A 159 22.93 24.82 16.97
C ILE A 159 21.46 24.58 17.29
N SER A 160 21.15 24.17 18.53
CA SER A 160 19.77 24.23 19.04
C SER A 160 19.52 25.59 19.66
N VAL A 161 18.43 26.25 19.27
CA VAL A 161 18.12 27.62 19.68
C VAL A 161 16.80 27.63 20.43
N LYS A 162 16.77 28.33 21.57
CA LYS A 162 15.54 28.71 22.28
C LYS A 162 15.36 30.22 22.20
N ILE A 163 14.22 30.65 21.68
CA ILE A 163 13.84 32.06 21.66
C ILE A 163 13.39 32.45 23.06
N SER A 164 14.02 33.48 23.62
CA SER A 164 13.52 34.22 24.78
C SER A 164 12.78 35.46 24.27
N GLU A 165 11.55 35.70 24.75
CA GLU A 165 10.72 36.82 24.28
C GLU A 165 11.40 38.18 24.58
N GLY A 166 11.69 38.95 23.53
CA GLY A 166 12.10 40.36 23.62
C GLY A 166 13.58 40.69 23.43
N GLU A 167 14.47 39.71 23.22
CA GLU A 167 15.93 39.94 23.09
C GLU A 167 16.50 39.53 21.73
N SER A 168 17.49 40.30 21.24
CA SER A 168 18.22 40.05 19.97
C SER A 168 19.26 38.93 20.08
N GLU A 169 19.50 38.43 21.29
CA GLU A 169 20.41 37.33 21.61
C GLU A 169 19.57 36.11 22.06
N TRP A 170 19.79 34.97 21.43
CA TRP A 170 19.05 33.73 21.71
C TRP A 170 19.94 32.72 22.44
N GLU A 171 19.34 31.89 23.31
CA GLU A 171 20.09 30.82 23.97
C GLU A 171 20.36 29.69 22.97
N GLY A 172 21.63 29.46 22.68
CA GLY A 172 22.12 28.42 21.78
C GLY A 172 22.81 27.27 22.52
N VAL A 173 22.74 26.06 21.95
CA VAL A 173 23.62 24.94 22.32
C VAL A 173 24.23 24.35 21.05
N SER A 174 25.57 24.29 20.96
CA SER A 174 26.26 23.65 19.84
C SER A 174 26.06 22.13 19.91
N LEU A 175 25.60 21.52 18.82
CA LEU A 175 25.45 20.07 18.71
C LEU A 175 26.79 19.34 18.51
N VAL A 176 27.81 20.06 18.03
CA VAL A 176 29.17 19.53 17.83
C VAL A 176 29.89 19.43 19.17
N THR A 177 29.89 20.51 19.93
CA THR A 177 30.71 20.65 21.16
C THR A 177 29.91 20.48 22.46
N GLY A 178 28.59 20.58 22.41
CA GLY A 178 27.72 20.57 23.60
C GLY A 178 27.77 21.84 24.45
N GLN A 179 28.52 22.87 24.04
CA GLN A 179 28.62 24.14 24.75
C GLN A 179 27.32 24.94 24.63
N ARG A 180 26.95 25.66 25.70
CA ARG A 180 25.80 26.58 25.74
C ARG A 180 26.27 28.04 25.80
N GLY A 181 25.46 28.94 25.28
CA GLY A 181 25.67 30.39 25.39
C GLY A 181 24.78 31.17 24.44
N PHE A 182 24.93 32.50 24.41
CA PHE A 182 24.12 33.39 23.60
C PHE A 182 24.64 33.54 22.16
N VAL A 183 23.72 33.62 21.21
CA VAL A 183 24.01 33.82 19.77
C VAL A 183 23.07 34.88 19.19
N PRO A 184 23.58 35.85 18.41
CA PRO A 184 22.74 36.83 17.72
C PRO A 184 21.93 36.21 16.59
N ALA A 185 20.64 36.58 16.49
CA ALA A 185 19.71 36.06 15.48
C ALA A 185 20.18 36.30 14.03
N SER A 186 20.94 37.36 13.76
CA SER A 186 21.39 37.73 12.40
C SER A 186 22.41 36.77 11.78
N VAL A 187 22.99 35.85 12.58
CA VAL A 187 24.02 34.90 12.12
C VAL A 187 23.46 33.48 11.95
N LEU A 188 22.16 33.30 12.22
CA LEU A 188 21.51 32.00 12.26
C LEU A 188 20.57 31.82 11.07
N GLU A 189 20.69 30.68 10.42
CA GLU A 189 19.76 30.23 9.39
C GLU A 189 19.06 28.95 9.89
N PRO A 190 17.72 28.91 10.01
CA PRO A 190 17.00 27.70 10.37
C PRO A 190 17.29 26.57 9.38
N LEU A 191 17.28 25.32 9.83
CA LEU A 191 17.51 24.20 8.92
C LEU A 191 16.40 24.15 7.86
N PRO A 192 16.75 24.14 6.56
CA PRO A 192 15.76 24.15 5.48
C PRO A 192 15.08 22.79 5.32
N VAL A 193 15.70 21.70 5.77
CA VAL A 193 15.15 20.35 5.66
C VAL A 193 14.33 20.03 6.92
N PRO A 194 12.99 19.88 6.82
CA PRO A 194 12.16 19.71 8.00
C PRO A 194 12.38 18.37 8.72
N PHE A 195 12.77 17.33 7.99
CA PHE A 195 13.18 16.04 8.60
C PHE A 195 14.30 16.21 9.63
N HIS A 196 15.29 17.10 9.37
CA HIS A 196 16.38 17.33 10.31
C HIS A 196 15.88 17.94 11.62
N GLN A 197 14.94 18.89 11.55
CA GLN A 197 14.31 19.45 12.74
C GLN A 197 13.56 18.40 13.55
N TRP A 198 12.70 17.60 12.89
CA TRP A 198 11.93 16.55 13.55
C TRP A 198 12.83 15.52 14.24
N PHE A 199 13.85 15.04 13.52
CA PHE A 199 14.77 14.04 14.02
C PHE A 199 15.57 14.56 15.23
N LEU A 200 16.12 15.78 15.15
CA LEU A 200 16.90 16.37 16.24
C LEU A 200 16.03 16.70 17.48
N LYS A 201 14.73 16.98 17.29
CA LYS A 201 13.77 17.13 18.40
C LYS A 201 13.49 15.81 19.10
N ASN A 202 13.26 14.73 18.34
CA ASN A 202 12.91 13.41 18.90
C ASN A 202 14.10 12.62 19.43
N TYR A 203 15.31 12.86 18.91
CA TYR A 203 16.55 12.18 19.31
C TYR A 203 17.61 13.19 19.76
N PRO A 204 17.43 13.82 20.94
CA PRO A 204 18.34 14.86 21.42
C PRO A 204 19.73 14.33 21.81
N GLY A 205 20.75 15.17 21.66
CA GLY A 205 22.11 14.96 22.18
C GLY A 205 23.20 15.47 21.23
N ASN A 206 24.46 15.38 21.66
CA ASN A 206 25.62 15.93 20.97
C ASN A 206 26.45 14.85 20.25
N CYS A 207 27.19 15.26 19.21
CA CYS A 207 28.06 14.35 18.47
C CYS A 207 29.49 14.27 19.04
N GLY A 208 29.93 15.24 19.85
CA GLY A 208 31.27 15.23 20.45
C GLY A 208 32.42 15.30 19.43
N LEU A 209 32.13 15.81 18.22
CA LEU A 209 33.06 15.85 17.08
C LEU A 209 34.10 16.96 17.23
N SER A 210 35.26 16.78 16.59
CA SER A 210 36.28 17.83 16.46
C SER A 210 35.81 18.93 15.50
N ARG A 211 36.12 20.20 15.80
CA ARG A 211 35.73 21.37 14.99
C ARG A 211 36.35 21.44 13.59
N LYS A 212 37.29 20.56 13.24
CA LYS A 212 38.01 20.61 11.96
C LYS A 212 37.23 19.90 10.84
N LYS A 213 36.83 20.65 9.81
CA LYS A 213 36.30 20.10 8.55
C LYS A 213 37.46 19.64 7.69
N ASP A 214 37.70 18.34 7.67
CA ASP A 214 38.91 17.78 7.05
C ASP A 214 38.64 16.93 5.79
N TRP A 215 37.39 16.81 5.33
CA TRP A 215 37.07 16.10 4.09
C TRP A 215 37.17 17.02 2.87
N THR A 216 38.14 16.75 1.99
CA THR A 216 38.35 17.44 0.71
C THR A 216 38.15 16.53 -0.51
N GLY A 217 37.73 15.28 -0.32
CA GLY A 217 37.51 14.30 -1.39
C GLY A 217 36.11 14.34 -2.02
N SER A 218 35.88 13.51 -3.04
CA SER A 218 34.56 13.34 -3.64
C SER A 218 33.51 12.87 -2.61
N TYR A 219 32.28 13.38 -2.69
CA TYR A 219 31.16 13.03 -1.80
C TYR A 219 30.48 11.71 -2.20
N GLN A 220 31.27 10.69 -2.56
CA GLN A 220 30.76 9.39 -3.00
C GLN A 220 31.26 8.26 -2.08
N MET A 221 30.41 7.24 -1.87
CA MET A 221 30.81 6.04 -1.14
C MET A 221 31.79 5.20 -1.96
N GLY A 222 32.85 4.73 -1.30
CA GLY A 222 33.89 3.90 -1.90
C GLY A 222 33.84 2.46 -1.42
N ARG A 223 34.09 1.51 -2.32
CA ARG A 223 34.39 0.10 -2.02
C ARG A 223 35.68 -0.32 -2.73
N GLY A 224 36.24 -1.46 -2.36
CA GLY A 224 37.37 -2.07 -3.06
C GLY A 224 38.71 -1.75 -2.41
N ARG A 225 39.68 -1.27 -3.18
CA ARG A 225 41.03 -0.97 -2.68
C ARG A 225 41.26 0.53 -2.68
N CYS A 226 42.02 1.01 -1.71
CA CYS A 226 42.43 2.40 -1.59
C CYS A 226 43.94 2.50 -1.32
N LYS A 227 44.54 3.66 -1.63
CA LYS A 227 45.96 3.92 -1.37
C LYS A 227 46.15 4.89 -0.22
N ALA A 228 47.10 4.58 0.66
CA ALA A 228 47.50 5.49 1.73
C ALA A 228 48.18 6.75 1.16
N SER A 229 47.67 7.94 1.49
CA SER A 229 48.23 9.22 1.07
C SER A 229 49.34 9.73 2.00
N LYS A 230 49.35 9.26 3.25
CA LYS A 230 50.32 9.60 4.31
C LYS A 230 50.66 8.36 5.14
N ASP A 231 51.86 8.34 5.71
CA ASP A 231 52.23 7.37 6.74
C ASP A 231 51.32 7.54 7.97
N TYR A 232 50.91 6.43 8.57
CA TYR A 232 50.13 6.43 9.80
C TYR A 232 50.65 5.39 10.79
N GLU A 233 51.03 5.86 11.98
CA GLU A 233 51.37 5.01 13.12
C GLU A 233 50.15 4.84 14.03
N ARG A 234 49.87 3.58 14.40
CA ARG A 234 48.75 3.23 15.29
C ARG A 234 48.89 3.91 16.66
N LYS A 235 47.81 4.54 17.14
CA LYS A 235 47.76 5.13 18.48
C LYS A 235 47.15 4.18 19.50
N GLU A 236 46.10 3.50 19.10
CA GLU A 236 45.45 2.44 19.85
C GLU A 236 45.73 1.10 19.15
N LYS A 237 45.64 -0.02 19.90
CA LYS A 237 46.03 -1.34 19.38
C LYS A 237 45.10 -1.88 18.31
N ASP A 238 43.89 -1.35 18.24
CA ASP A 238 42.86 -1.66 17.25
C ASP A 238 42.97 -0.81 15.96
N GLU A 239 43.92 0.13 15.90
CA GLU A 239 44.22 0.92 14.70
C GLU A 239 45.29 0.24 13.81
N LEU A 240 45.11 0.33 12.50
CA LEU A 240 46.03 -0.23 11.52
C LEU A 240 47.18 0.74 11.21
N SER A 241 48.43 0.28 11.29
CA SER A 241 49.60 1.03 10.83
C SER A 241 49.93 0.72 9.38
N PHE A 242 50.25 1.75 8.58
CA PHE A 242 50.55 1.59 7.15
C PHE A 242 51.47 2.71 6.63
N CYS A 243 52.15 2.41 5.53
CA CYS A 243 53.09 3.31 4.86
C CYS A 243 52.43 4.04 3.68
N GLN A 244 52.95 5.21 3.33
CA GLN A 244 52.52 5.99 2.18
C GLN A 244 52.62 5.19 0.88
N GLY A 245 51.56 5.19 0.09
CA GLY A 245 51.44 4.44 -1.17
C GLY A 245 51.03 2.98 -1.01
N GLU A 246 50.91 2.47 0.22
CA GLU A 246 50.43 1.12 0.50
C GLU A 246 48.98 0.94 0.04
N SER A 247 48.66 -0.25 -0.47
CA SER A 247 47.29 -0.62 -0.85
C SER A 247 46.56 -1.24 0.34
N ILE A 248 45.43 -0.65 0.72
CA ILE A 248 44.55 -1.10 1.79
C ILE A 248 43.26 -1.61 1.15
N GLU A 249 42.87 -2.83 1.47
CA GLU A 249 41.58 -3.41 1.09
C GLU A 249 40.50 -2.93 2.06
N ILE A 250 39.42 -2.34 1.55
CA ILE A 250 38.30 -1.84 2.34
C ILE A 250 37.41 -3.03 2.74
N VAL A 251 37.25 -3.26 4.03
CA VAL A 251 36.30 -4.23 4.57
C VAL A 251 34.96 -3.53 4.76
N GLY A 252 34.04 -3.75 3.81
CA GLY A 252 32.74 -3.06 3.76
C GLY A 252 32.78 -1.79 2.91
N PHE A 253 32.50 -0.63 3.51
CA PHE A 253 32.39 0.65 2.81
C PHE A 253 33.20 1.78 3.44
N VAL A 254 33.62 2.75 2.61
CA VAL A 254 34.09 4.07 3.05
C VAL A 254 32.97 5.06 2.81
N ILE A 255 32.46 5.68 3.88
CA ILE A 255 31.34 6.64 3.82
C ILE A 255 31.87 8.04 4.17
N PRO A 256 31.66 9.05 3.30
CA PRO A 256 32.00 10.43 3.61
C PRO A 256 31.34 10.89 4.91
N GLY A 257 32.11 11.52 5.79
CA GLY A 257 31.65 11.98 7.09
C GLY A 257 32.19 11.14 8.26
N LEU A 258 32.39 9.84 8.08
CA LEU A 258 33.00 9.03 9.12
C LEU A 258 34.50 9.29 9.21
N GLN A 259 35.05 9.34 10.44
CA GLN A 259 36.48 9.49 10.66
C GLN A 259 37.26 8.19 10.50
N TRP A 260 36.57 7.06 10.61
CA TRP A 260 37.14 5.71 10.59
C TRP A 260 36.36 4.80 9.66
N PHE A 261 37.05 3.78 9.14
CA PHE A 261 36.46 2.61 8.49
C PHE A 261 37.39 1.41 8.76
N ILE A 262 36.97 0.19 8.38
CA ILE A 262 37.80 -1.00 8.56
C ILE A 262 38.58 -1.28 7.28
N GLY A 263 39.90 -1.45 7.42
CA GLY A 263 40.79 -1.81 6.34
C GLY A 263 41.63 -3.03 6.66
N LYS A 264 42.02 -3.75 5.61
CA LYS A 264 43.02 -4.81 5.66
C LYS A 264 44.28 -4.36 4.91
N SER A 265 45.42 -4.38 5.60
CA SER A 265 46.72 -4.10 4.97
C SER A 265 47.10 -5.25 4.05
N MET A 266 47.48 -4.94 2.81
CA MET A 266 48.01 -5.95 1.90
C MET A 266 49.47 -6.34 2.20
N SER A 267 50.18 -5.55 3.02
CA SER A 267 51.57 -5.81 3.36
C SER A 267 51.72 -6.63 4.64
N SER A 268 50.94 -6.33 5.68
CA SER A 268 50.95 -7.06 6.96
C SER A 268 49.87 -8.13 7.04
N GLY A 269 48.80 -8.03 6.24
CA GLY A 269 47.63 -8.91 6.33
C GLY A 269 46.71 -8.60 7.52
N GLU A 270 47.08 -7.64 8.37
CA GLU A 270 46.32 -7.23 9.54
C GLU A 270 45.06 -6.44 9.15
N VAL A 271 44.01 -6.58 9.96
CA VAL A 271 42.74 -5.86 9.83
C VAL A 271 42.62 -4.92 11.02
N GLY A 272 42.20 -3.67 10.79
CA GLY A 272 42.00 -2.70 11.86
C GLY A 272 41.32 -1.42 11.41
N PHE A 273 41.15 -0.49 12.35
CA PHE A 273 40.60 0.84 12.05
C PHE A 273 41.60 1.68 11.26
N VAL A 274 41.12 2.26 10.17
CA VAL A 274 41.90 3.15 9.30
C VAL A 274 41.26 4.53 9.30
N PRO A 275 42.02 5.60 9.56
CA PRO A 275 41.47 6.95 9.55
C PRO A 275 41.23 7.41 8.11
N THR A 276 40.04 7.96 7.84
CA THR A 276 39.62 8.33 6.48
C THR A 276 40.47 9.47 5.88
N LYS A 277 41.09 10.30 6.71
CA LYS A 277 41.97 11.44 6.34
C LYS A 277 43.33 11.05 5.72
N SER A 278 43.78 9.82 5.90
CA SER A 278 45.13 9.37 5.48
C SER A 278 45.11 8.60 4.16
N ILE A 279 44.01 8.67 3.42
CA ILE A 279 43.80 7.92 2.18
C ILE A 279 43.59 8.89 1.03
N ASP A 280 43.96 8.43 -0.16
CA ASP A 280 43.60 9.09 -1.41
C ASP A 280 42.15 8.76 -1.81
N PRO A 281 41.20 9.71 -1.71
CA PRO A 281 39.78 9.47 -1.98
C PRO A 281 39.48 9.09 -3.43
N ASP A 282 40.35 9.46 -4.38
CA ASP A 282 40.18 9.18 -5.80
C ASP A 282 40.68 7.77 -6.19
N SER A 283 41.36 7.08 -5.27
CA SER A 283 41.86 5.72 -5.47
C SER A 283 40.79 4.64 -5.25
N CYS A 284 39.67 4.98 -4.60
CA CYS A 284 38.56 4.07 -4.32
C CYS A 284 37.70 3.85 -5.58
N SER A 285 37.17 2.63 -5.76
CA SER A 285 36.14 2.44 -6.79
C SER A 285 34.83 3.09 -6.31
N PRO A 286 34.32 4.11 -7.02
CA PRO A 286 33.09 4.78 -6.62
C PRO A 286 31.92 3.82 -6.81
N MET A 287 31.03 3.75 -5.83
CA MET A 287 29.76 3.08 -6.03
C MET A 287 28.96 3.84 -7.09
N SER A 288 28.20 3.10 -7.91
CA SER A 288 27.35 3.73 -8.92
C SER A 288 26.37 4.68 -8.23
N LYS A 289 26.09 5.84 -8.84
CA LYS A 289 25.11 6.80 -8.30
C LYS A 289 23.71 6.19 -8.08
N ASN A 290 23.43 5.06 -8.76
CA ASN A 290 22.14 4.39 -8.76
C ASN A 290 22.08 3.17 -7.82
N SER A 291 23.21 2.67 -7.31
CA SER A 291 23.21 1.59 -6.32
C SER A 291 23.09 2.22 -4.94
N ALA A 292 21.85 2.45 -4.51
CA ALA A 292 21.53 2.80 -3.13
C ALA A 292 22.22 1.78 -2.21
N PHE A 293 23.19 2.27 -1.42
CA PHE A 293 23.61 1.92 -0.06
C PHE A 293 23.54 0.46 0.46
N PHE A 294 23.33 -0.53 -0.41
CA PHE A 294 22.97 -1.90 -0.08
C PHE A 294 23.88 -2.92 -0.79
N SER A 295 24.22 -3.99 -0.08
CA SER A 295 24.52 -5.29 -0.70
C SER A 295 23.25 -5.88 -1.32
N ASP A 296 23.40 -6.90 -2.17
CA ASP A 296 22.23 -7.58 -2.76
C ASP A 296 21.47 -8.38 -1.68
N GLU A 297 22.17 -8.91 -0.68
CA GLU A 297 21.55 -9.55 0.49
C GLU A 297 20.76 -8.54 1.36
N GLU A 298 21.30 -7.35 1.63
CA GLU A 298 20.61 -6.26 2.34
C GLU A 298 19.32 -5.83 1.62
N ARG A 299 19.35 -5.79 0.28
CA ARG A 299 18.13 -5.54 -0.51
C ARG A 299 17.10 -6.63 -0.26
N CYS A 300 17.49 -7.90 -0.37
CA CYS A 300 16.59 -9.04 -0.17
C CYS A 300 16.00 -9.12 1.25
N SER A 301 16.76 -8.73 2.27
CA SER A 301 16.30 -8.75 3.68
C SER A 301 15.05 -7.88 3.92
N LEU A 302 14.89 -6.80 3.16
CA LEU A 302 13.72 -5.93 3.23
C LEU A 302 12.45 -6.56 2.63
N TRP A 303 12.59 -7.60 1.79
CA TRP A 303 11.47 -8.25 1.09
C TRP A 303 10.75 -9.28 1.94
N ALA A 304 11.32 -9.69 3.09
CA ALA A 304 10.73 -10.68 3.97
C ALA A 304 9.32 -10.29 4.47
N LEU A 305 9.02 -8.99 4.59
CA LEU A 305 7.74 -8.49 5.09
C LEU A 305 6.54 -8.82 4.17
N GLY A 306 6.77 -8.98 2.86
CA GLY A 306 5.73 -9.29 1.88
C GLY A 306 5.49 -10.77 1.63
N ASN A 307 6.42 -11.65 2.04
CA ASN A 307 6.33 -13.09 1.78
C ASN A 307 5.31 -13.79 2.68
N ASN A 308 5.10 -13.31 3.90
CA ASN A 308 4.20 -13.93 4.89
C ASN A 308 2.71 -13.86 4.51
N LYS A 309 2.34 -13.16 3.43
CA LYS A 309 0.94 -12.92 3.04
C LYS A 309 0.61 -13.31 1.60
N LYS A 310 1.46 -14.11 0.96
CA LYS A 310 1.22 -14.57 -0.43
C LYS A 310 -0.06 -15.39 -0.55
N GLU A 311 -0.33 -16.25 0.43
CA GLU A 311 -1.53 -17.10 0.46
C GLU A 311 -2.81 -16.27 0.71
N GLU A 312 -2.77 -15.32 1.65
CA GLU A 312 -3.84 -14.33 1.86
C GLU A 312 -4.14 -13.54 0.56
N CYS A 313 -3.10 -13.16 -0.19
CA CYS A 313 -3.27 -12.45 -1.46
C CYS A 313 -3.88 -13.32 -2.53
N ALA A 314 -3.36 -14.53 -2.72
CA ALA A 314 -3.84 -15.45 -3.74
C ALA A 314 -5.31 -15.79 -3.47
N SER A 315 -5.66 -16.16 -2.23
CA SER A 315 -7.04 -16.43 -1.83
C SER A 315 -7.97 -15.23 -2.05
N PHE A 316 -7.54 -14.02 -1.70
CA PHE A 316 -8.31 -12.80 -1.95
C PHE A 316 -8.55 -12.52 -3.44
N LEU A 317 -7.51 -12.65 -4.28
CA LEU A 317 -7.64 -12.46 -5.72
C LEU A 317 -8.54 -13.53 -6.34
N HIS A 318 -8.40 -14.79 -5.93
CA HIS A 318 -9.30 -15.86 -6.34
C HIS A 318 -10.75 -15.56 -5.93
N ALA A 319 -11.00 -15.11 -4.71
CA ALA A 319 -12.34 -14.73 -4.26
C ALA A 319 -12.93 -13.56 -5.08
N LEU A 320 -12.11 -12.58 -5.49
CA LEU A 320 -12.57 -11.49 -6.37
C LEU A 320 -12.84 -11.94 -7.81
N ALA A 321 -12.04 -12.87 -8.32
CA ALA A 321 -12.16 -13.44 -9.65
C ALA A 321 -13.31 -14.44 -9.77
N GLN A 322 -13.75 -15.04 -8.65
CA GLN A 322 -14.88 -15.97 -8.64
C GLN A 322 -16.10 -15.37 -9.34
N THR A 323 -16.65 -16.16 -10.25
CA THR A 323 -17.87 -15.86 -10.97
C THR A 323 -18.91 -16.92 -10.68
N ASP A 324 -20.15 -16.49 -10.50
CA ASP A 324 -21.33 -17.35 -10.38
C ASP A 324 -21.83 -17.83 -11.76
N ILE A 325 -21.12 -17.51 -12.84
CA ILE A 325 -21.61 -17.77 -14.20
C ILE A 325 -21.66 -19.25 -14.56
N THR A 326 -20.92 -20.08 -13.85
CA THR A 326 -20.84 -21.53 -14.06
C THR A 326 -21.94 -22.29 -13.34
N SER A 327 -22.68 -21.62 -12.45
CA SER A 327 -23.70 -22.24 -11.58
C SER A 327 -25.07 -21.54 -11.64
N VAL A 328 -25.10 -20.21 -11.79
CA VAL A 328 -26.31 -19.39 -11.78
C VAL A 328 -26.73 -19.00 -13.19
N TYR A 329 -27.98 -19.29 -13.53
CA TYR A 329 -28.56 -18.97 -14.82
C TYR A 329 -28.81 -17.47 -14.96
N ARG A 330 -28.77 -16.95 -16.18
CA ARG A 330 -28.94 -15.52 -16.46
C ARG A 330 -30.33 -15.21 -17.03
N LEU A 331 -30.90 -14.10 -16.56
CA LEU A 331 -32.15 -13.53 -17.06
C LEU A 331 -31.90 -12.67 -18.30
N SER A 332 -32.76 -12.78 -19.31
CA SER A 332 -32.69 -11.99 -20.54
C SER A 332 -32.87 -10.51 -20.25
N GLY A 333 -31.97 -9.63 -20.68
CA GLY A 333 -32.18 -8.18 -20.54
C GLY A 333 -32.23 -7.65 -19.10
N PHE A 334 -31.90 -8.49 -18.11
CA PHE A 334 -31.78 -8.11 -16.70
C PHE A 334 -30.70 -7.03 -16.49
N GLU A 335 -29.75 -6.95 -17.41
CA GLU A 335 -28.70 -5.94 -17.38
C GLU A 335 -29.24 -4.55 -17.74
N SER A 336 -30.48 -4.41 -18.23
CA SER A 336 -31.15 -3.11 -18.40
C SER A 336 -31.51 -2.45 -17.07
N ILE A 337 -31.79 -3.24 -16.02
CA ILE A 337 -31.95 -2.76 -14.64
C ILE A 337 -30.62 -2.40 -14.01
N GLN A 338 -29.54 -3.03 -14.48
CA GLN A 338 -28.18 -2.68 -14.09
C GLN A 338 -27.59 -1.54 -14.95
N ASN A 339 -28.24 -1.14 -16.06
CA ASN A 339 -27.71 -0.20 -17.04
C ASN A 339 -28.75 0.75 -17.67
N LEU A 340 -28.55 2.05 -17.48
CA LEU A 340 -29.28 3.09 -18.23
C LEU A 340 -28.84 3.15 -19.70
N PRO A 341 -29.75 3.18 -20.68
CA PRO A 341 -29.41 3.65 -22.02
C PRO A 341 -29.26 5.18 -22.00
N ASN A 342 -28.07 5.68 -22.32
CA ASN A 342 -27.90 7.04 -22.84
C ASN A 342 -27.77 6.91 -24.35
N ASP A 343 -28.83 7.22 -25.08
CA ASP A 343 -28.76 7.35 -26.53
C ASP A 343 -28.48 8.80 -26.93
N LEU A 344 -27.83 8.90 -28.09
CA LEU A 344 -27.60 10.05 -28.97
C LEU A 344 -26.30 10.86 -28.78
N SER A 345 -25.16 10.23 -29.07
CA SER A 345 -24.19 10.73 -30.07
C SER A 345 -22.96 9.81 -30.14
N ALA A 346 -23.06 8.71 -30.89
CA ALA A 346 -21.88 7.93 -31.27
C ALA A 346 -21.24 8.59 -32.51
N SER A 347 -20.33 9.55 -32.29
CA SER A 347 -19.24 9.77 -33.25
C SER A 347 -18.24 8.62 -33.06
N GLN A 348 -17.94 7.96 -34.18
CA GLN A 348 -17.03 6.82 -34.34
C GLN A 348 -15.89 6.77 -33.32
N ALA A 349 -15.81 5.69 -32.55
CA ALA A 349 -14.61 5.32 -31.82
C ALA A 349 -13.61 4.69 -32.81
N GLU A 350 -12.47 5.35 -32.99
CA GLU A 350 -11.36 4.85 -33.80
C GLU A 350 -10.85 3.51 -33.26
N GLY A 351 -10.63 2.58 -34.18
CA GLY A 351 -10.28 1.20 -33.89
C GLY A 351 -8.97 1.04 -33.12
N PHE A 352 -8.97 0.02 -32.26
CA PHE A 352 -7.75 -0.57 -31.71
C PHE A 352 -6.90 -1.14 -32.85
N HIS A 353 -5.89 -0.40 -33.29
CA HIS A 353 -4.76 -0.96 -34.02
C HIS A 353 -3.57 -1.22 -33.09
N GLU A 354 -3.04 -2.43 -33.26
CA GLU A 354 -1.97 -3.14 -32.58
C GLU A 354 -0.70 -2.33 -32.30
N ALA A 355 0.04 -2.78 -31.29
CA ALA A 355 1.49 -2.69 -31.27
C ALA A 355 2.09 -4.07 -30.92
N ARG A 356 2.75 -4.66 -31.92
CA ARG A 356 3.67 -5.82 -31.90
C ARG A 356 3.08 -7.21 -31.60
N SER A 357 2.58 -7.84 -32.66
CA SER A 357 2.70 -9.27 -32.88
C SER A 357 4.13 -9.62 -33.32
N GLY A 358 4.73 -10.63 -32.68
CA GLY A 358 6.09 -11.07 -32.99
C GLY A 358 6.45 -12.36 -32.26
N GLY A 359 6.01 -13.48 -32.80
CA GLY A 359 6.38 -14.81 -32.32
C GLY A 359 5.29 -15.83 -32.62
N ALA A 360 5.35 -16.46 -33.79
CA ALA A 360 4.57 -17.65 -34.09
C ALA A 360 5.02 -18.77 -33.13
N TRP A 361 4.11 -19.24 -32.28
CA TRP A 361 4.35 -20.41 -31.43
C TRP A 361 3.68 -21.62 -32.06
N GLU A 362 4.50 -22.47 -32.67
CA GLU A 362 4.10 -23.77 -33.19
C GLU A 362 3.76 -24.73 -32.04
N GLU A 363 2.67 -25.48 -32.22
CA GLU A 363 2.23 -26.59 -31.38
C GLU A 363 3.37 -27.59 -31.10
N ARG A 364 3.66 -27.83 -29.82
CA ARG A 364 4.34 -29.05 -29.39
C ARG A 364 3.52 -29.74 -28.31
N GLN A 365 2.89 -30.83 -28.71
CA GLN A 365 2.32 -31.83 -27.82
C GLN A 365 3.45 -32.46 -26.98
N PHE A 366 3.29 -32.50 -25.66
CA PHE A 366 4.03 -33.45 -24.84
C PHE A 366 3.08 -34.15 -23.87
N VAL A 367 3.22 -35.47 -23.85
CA VAL A 367 2.43 -36.45 -23.12
C VAL A 367 2.73 -36.34 -21.61
N GLY A 368 1.68 -36.40 -20.81
CA GLY A 368 1.71 -36.06 -19.39
C GLY A 368 2.27 -37.12 -18.44
N SER A 369 2.26 -36.76 -17.16
CA SER A 369 2.29 -37.70 -16.04
C SER A 369 1.49 -37.12 -14.87
N ARG A 370 0.47 -37.87 -14.46
CA ARG A 370 -0.35 -37.67 -13.27
C ARG A 370 0.50 -37.83 -12.01
N TYR A 371 0.26 -37.02 -10.98
CA TYR A 371 0.26 -37.51 -9.61
C TYR A 371 -0.86 -36.88 -8.78
N SER A 372 -1.31 -37.70 -7.85
CA SER A 372 -2.55 -37.77 -7.09
C SER A 372 -2.71 -36.72 -6.00
N SER A 373 -3.99 -36.40 -5.78
CA SER A 373 -4.58 -35.83 -4.58
C SER A 373 -4.32 -36.64 -3.30
N SER A 374 -4.15 -35.97 -2.18
CA SER A 374 -4.63 -36.45 -0.88
C SER A 374 -5.18 -35.30 -0.05
N SER A 375 -6.43 -35.48 0.35
CA SER A 375 -7.19 -34.76 1.37
C SER A 375 -6.62 -34.98 2.77
N GLY A 376 -6.77 -33.98 3.63
CA GLY A 376 -6.64 -34.10 5.08
C GLY A 376 -7.22 -32.88 5.78
N ASP A 377 -8.43 -33.03 6.31
CA ASP A 377 -9.08 -32.07 7.21
C ASP A 377 -8.24 -31.81 8.47
N SER A 378 -8.22 -30.57 8.96
CA SER A 378 -8.33 -30.31 10.41
C SER A 378 -8.70 -28.86 10.70
N HIS A 379 -9.34 -28.70 11.83
CA HIS A 379 -10.16 -27.60 12.28
C HIS A 379 -9.39 -26.37 12.78
N LEU A 380 -10.07 -25.24 12.60
CA LEU A 380 -10.05 -23.96 13.31
C LEU A 380 -9.67 -24.03 14.80
N GLU A 381 -8.76 -23.14 15.21
CA GLU A 381 -8.87 -22.42 16.48
C GLU A 381 -8.57 -20.92 16.23
N GLU A 382 -9.62 -20.10 16.33
CA GLU A 382 -9.56 -18.66 16.57
C GLU A 382 -9.66 -18.44 18.09
N GLU A 383 -8.71 -17.70 18.66
CA GLU A 383 -8.75 -16.85 19.87
C GLU A 383 -7.28 -16.73 20.33
N GLU A 384 -6.67 -15.56 20.50
CA GLU A 384 -6.96 -14.63 21.58
C GLU A 384 -6.48 -13.21 21.24
N LEU A 385 -7.38 -12.25 21.44
CA LEU A 385 -7.04 -10.87 21.75
C LEU A 385 -7.40 -10.62 23.23
N LEU A 386 -6.46 -9.98 23.93
CA LEU A 386 -6.57 -9.33 25.25
C LEU A 386 -6.46 -10.21 26.50
N SER A 387 -5.29 -10.15 27.15
CA SER A 387 -5.25 -9.81 28.57
C SER A 387 -3.93 -9.13 28.94
N ALA A 388 -4.08 -7.95 29.56
CA ALA A 388 -3.02 -7.27 30.28
C ALA A 388 -2.99 -7.79 31.72
N ALA A 389 -1.77 -7.82 32.27
CA ALA A 389 -1.42 -8.13 33.65
C ALA A 389 -1.55 -9.61 34.05
N SER A 390 -0.41 -10.30 34.12
CA SER A 390 0.07 -11.05 35.29
C SER A 390 1.49 -11.56 35.03
N ASP A 391 2.41 -11.20 35.92
CA ASP A 391 3.79 -11.67 35.96
C ASP A 391 3.88 -13.18 36.24
N SER A 392 4.47 -13.92 35.30
CA SER A 392 5.34 -15.08 35.56
C SER A 392 5.96 -15.50 34.22
N TYR A 393 7.22 -15.14 33.98
CA TYR A 393 7.87 -15.35 32.70
C TYR A 393 8.66 -16.67 32.69
N LEU A 394 8.14 -17.67 31.99
CA LEU A 394 8.88 -18.86 31.56
C LEU A 394 9.59 -18.57 30.23
N LEU A 395 10.74 -19.21 30.00
CA LEU A 395 11.42 -19.18 28.70
C LEU A 395 10.50 -19.79 27.62
N PRO A 396 10.42 -19.23 26.39
CA PRO A 396 9.63 -19.82 25.30
C PRO A 396 10.19 -21.18 24.89
N GLU A 397 9.33 -22.16 24.61
CA GLU A 397 9.73 -23.46 24.03
C GLU A 397 10.21 -23.28 22.58
N PRO A 398 11.18 -24.07 22.11
CA PRO A 398 11.77 -23.93 20.79
C PRO A 398 10.85 -24.48 19.68
N ASP A 399 10.69 -23.71 18.59
CA ASP A 399 10.19 -24.21 17.30
C ASP A 399 11.32 -24.94 16.54
N ASP A 400 10.97 -26.05 15.91
CA ASP A 400 11.87 -26.97 15.19
C ASP A 400 12.80 -26.26 14.17
N LEU A 401 14.10 -26.21 14.48
CA LEU A 401 15.15 -25.87 13.53
C LEU A 401 16.30 -26.88 13.62
N ASP A 402 16.61 -27.50 12.48
CA ASP A 402 17.72 -28.42 12.26
C ASP A 402 19.09 -27.70 12.40
N ASP A 403 19.61 -27.55 13.62
CA ASP A 403 21.00 -27.18 13.89
C ASP A 403 21.61 -28.16 14.90
N PRO A 404 22.94 -28.42 14.86
CA PRO A 404 23.55 -29.51 15.61
C PRO A 404 23.35 -29.36 17.13
N GLU A 405 22.58 -30.28 17.70
CA GLU A 405 22.23 -30.33 19.11
C GLU A 405 23.48 -30.47 20.00
N LEU A 406 23.97 -29.34 20.52
CA LEU A 406 24.92 -29.32 21.64
C LEU A 406 24.14 -29.60 22.93
N PHE A 407 23.91 -30.88 23.23
CA PHE A 407 23.31 -31.30 24.49
C PHE A 407 24.26 -30.96 25.65
N MET A 408 23.82 -30.04 26.51
CA MET A 408 24.51 -29.72 27.75
C MET A 408 23.78 -30.37 28.93
N ASP A 409 24.16 -31.60 29.24
CA ASP A 409 23.75 -32.30 30.46
C ASP A 409 24.57 -31.76 31.65
N LEU A 410 23.94 -31.00 32.55
CA LEU A 410 24.55 -30.61 33.83
C LEU A 410 23.53 -30.70 34.96
N ASN A 411 23.84 -31.55 35.94
CA ASN A 411 23.12 -31.62 37.21
C ASN A 411 23.50 -30.41 38.09
N PRO A 412 22.54 -29.70 38.70
CA PRO A 412 22.79 -28.45 39.42
C PRO A 412 23.46 -28.60 40.80
N ASP A 413 23.78 -29.83 41.24
CA ASP A 413 24.08 -30.14 42.65
C ASP A 413 25.54 -30.51 42.98
N GLN A 414 26.56 -30.14 42.19
CA GLN A 414 27.96 -30.51 42.50
C GLN A 414 29.00 -29.38 42.43
N ASP A 415 29.99 -29.51 43.32
CA ASP A 415 31.00 -28.54 43.75
C ASP A 415 31.82 -27.88 42.62
N GLU A 416 32.36 -26.68 42.90
CA GLU A 416 33.13 -25.79 42.01
C GLU A 416 34.44 -26.38 41.41
N GLU A 417 34.73 -27.68 41.56
CA GLU A 417 36.04 -28.30 41.30
C GLU A 417 36.15 -29.19 40.04
N GLU A 418 35.07 -29.46 39.29
CA GLU A 418 35.19 -30.32 38.10
C GLU A 418 35.30 -29.54 36.78
N ALA A 419 36.51 -29.56 36.22
CA ALA A 419 36.87 -28.95 34.93
C ALA A 419 36.10 -29.54 33.73
N ASP A 420 35.52 -30.73 33.88
CA ASP A 420 34.84 -31.45 32.81
C ASP A 420 33.51 -30.78 32.43
N ASN A 421 32.83 -30.12 33.38
CA ASN A 421 31.50 -29.49 33.18
C ASN A 421 31.52 -28.25 32.28
N PHE A 422 32.67 -27.59 32.13
CA PHE A 422 32.83 -26.40 31.29
C PHE A 422 33.61 -26.66 30.01
N SER A 423 34.20 -27.86 29.86
CA SER A 423 35.14 -28.17 28.80
C SER A 423 34.52 -28.03 27.40
N SER A 424 33.29 -28.52 27.21
CA SER A 424 32.58 -28.50 25.92
C SER A 424 32.23 -27.08 25.46
N ILE A 425 31.66 -26.25 26.34
CA ILE A 425 31.29 -24.86 26.01
C ILE A 425 32.53 -24.00 25.80
N LEU A 426 33.56 -24.17 26.63
CA LEU A 426 34.80 -23.41 26.49
C LEU A 426 35.53 -23.76 25.20
N ALA A 427 35.60 -25.04 24.83
CA ALA A 427 36.19 -25.47 23.56
C ALA A 427 35.44 -24.90 22.35
N PHE A 428 34.11 -24.87 22.38
CA PHE A 428 33.30 -24.23 21.34
C PHE A 428 33.58 -22.72 21.26
N LEU A 429 33.52 -22.01 22.40
CA LEU A 429 33.69 -20.56 22.44
C LEU A 429 35.14 -20.10 22.24
N ASP A 430 36.16 -20.95 22.40
CA ASP A 430 37.56 -20.56 22.22
C ASP A 430 38.05 -20.68 20.77
N HIS A 431 37.20 -21.12 19.83
CA HIS A 431 37.58 -21.20 18.43
C HIS A 431 37.99 -19.83 17.89
N GLU A 432 39.20 -19.71 17.34
CA GLU A 432 39.71 -18.46 16.81
C GLU A 432 38.92 -18.02 15.57
N GLY A 433 38.53 -16.74 15.54
CA GLY A 433 37.80 -16.13 14.43
C GLY A 433 36.32 -16.48 14.34
N TYR A 434 35.67 -15.97 13.29
CA TYR A 434 34.24 -16.21 13.03
C TYR A 434 33.99 -17.56 12.34
N THR A 435 32.93 -18.26 12.76
CA THR A 435 32.36 -19.44 12.10
C THR A 435 30.84 -19.27 12.03
N ASP A 436 30.18 -19.88 11.05
CA ASP A 436 28.73 -19.71 10.85
C ASP A 436 27.91 -20.16 12.07
N ASN A 437 28.43 -21.13 12.85
CA ASN A 437 27.81 -21.60 14.09
C ASN A 437 27.73 -20.52 15.18
N PHE A 438 28.52 -19.44 15.08
CA PHE A 438 28.46 -18.31 16.00
C PHE A 438 27.38 -17.28 15.66
N LYS A 439 26.69 -17.43 14.53
CA LYS A 439 25.62 -16.51 14.13
C LYS A 439 24.54 -16.38 15.21
N SER A 440 24.12 -17.49 15.82
CA SER A 440 23.15 -17.56 16.91
C SER A 440 23.63 -16.88 18.21
N LEU A 441 24.95 -16.67 18.41
CA LEU A 441 25.48 -15.93 19.55
C LEU A 441 25.18 -14.43 19.46
N TYR A 442 25.16 -13.90 18.24
CA TYR A 442 25.10 -12.46 17.96
C TYR A 442 23.70 -11.99 17.57
N ASP A 443 22.77 -12.91 17.36
CA ASP A 443 21.42 -12.65 16.90
C ASP A 443 20.60 -11.77 17.86
N PHE A 444 19.50 -11.21 17.36
CA PHE A 444 18.60 -10.39 18.17
C PHE A 444 17.83 -11.21 19.23
N SER A 445 17.48 -12.45 18.90
CA SER A 445 16.58 -13.35 19.64
C SER A 445 17.20 -14.04 20.84
N PHE A 446 18.52 -13.92 21.06
CA PHE A 446 19.25 -14.73 22.04
C PHE A 446 19.13 -16.24 21.75
N SER A 447 19.04 -16.63 20.48
CA SER A 447 18.76 -18.02 20.07
C SER A 447 19.74 -19.01 20.66
N PHE A 448 21.04 -18.66 20.72
CA PHE A 448 22.04 -19.53 21.36
C PHE A 448 21.74 -19.81 22.83
N LEU A 449 21.33 -18.79 23.60
CA LEU A 449 21.01 -18.99 25.01
C LEU A 449 19.73 -19.82 25.17
N THR A 450 18.73 -19.63 24.30
CA THR A 450 17.48 -20.40 24.38
C THR A 450 17.65 -21.84 23.92
N SER A 451 18.41 -22.10 22.84
CA SER A 451 18.59 -23.46 22.30
C SER A 451 19.61 -24.28 23.08
N SER A 452 20.70 -23.66 23.56
CA SER A 452 21.81 -24.39 24.19
C SER A 452 21.67 -24.54 25.71
N PHE A 453 20.76 -23.79 26.36
CA PHE A 453 20.60 -23.76 27.82
C PHE A 453 19.16 -23.95 28.29
N TYR A 454 18.33 -24.67 27.53
CA TYR A 454 16.93 -24.96 27.88
C TYR A 454 16.75 -25.64 29.26
N ASN A 455 17.78 -26.32 29.76
CA ASN A 455 17.79 -26.97 31.07
C ASN A 455 17.78 -26.00 32.27
N PHE A 456 18.08 -24.71 32.05
CA PHE A 456 18.04 -23.70 33.11
C PHE A 456 16.65 -23.08 33.20
N SER A 457 15.95 -23.31 34.32
CA SER A 457 14.62 -22.75 34.55
C SER A 457 14.65 -21.26 34.95
N GLU A 458 15.73 -20.83 35.62
CA GLU A 458 15.90 -19.46 36.12
C GLU A 458 17.07 -18.74 35.44
N GLU A 459 16.84 -17.49 34.96
CA GLU A 459 17.89 -16.69 34.30
C GLU A 459 19.08 -16.37 35.24
N ASP A 460 18.88 -16.37 36.56
CA ASP A 460 19.96 -16.11 37.54
C ASP A 460 20.92 -17.30 37.66
N GLU A 461 20.44 -18.54 37.51
CA GLU A 461 21.26 -19.74 37.50
C GLU A 461 22.16 -19.78 36.26
N LEU A 462 21.59 -19.42 35.09
CA LEU A 462 22.34 -19.29 33.85
C LEU A 462 23.45 -18.23 33.95
N VAL A 463 23.16 -17.08 34.58
CA VAL A 463 24.18 -16.03 34.79
C VAL A 463 25.30 -16.55 35.70
N ALA A 464 24.97 -17.25 36.78
CA ALA A 464 25.97 -17.83 37.69
C ALA A 464 26.86 -18.86 36.97
N TYR A 465 26.27 -19.73 36.14
CA TYR A 465 27.01 -20.68 35.32
C TYR A 465 27.99 -19.97 34.37
N LEU A 466 27.53 -18.99 33.60
CA LEU A 466 28.37 -18.23 32.67
C LEU A 466 29.48 -17.44 33.39
N GLU A 467 29.21 -16.92 34.59
CA GLU A 467 30.23 -16.27 35.43
C GLU A 467 31.30 -17.26 35.91
N ALA A 468 30.92 -18.48 36.26
CA ALA A 468 31.85 -19.55 36.60
C ALA A 468 32.69 -19.96 35.37
N SER A 469 32.05 -20.16 34.21
CA SER A 469 32.75 -20.46 32.95
C SER A 469 33.75 -19.37 32.59
N ARG A 470 33.39 -18.09 32.77
CA ARG A 470 34.27 -16.94 32.50
C ARG A 470 35.51 -16.97 33.41
N LYS A 471 35.34 -17.28 34.70
CA LYS A 471 36.47 -17.40 35.65
C LYS A 471 37.41 -18.52 35.22
N TRP A 472 36.88 -19.64 34.74
CA TRP A 472 37.67 -20.76 34.20
C TRP A 472 38.40 -20.40 32.92
N ALA A 473 37.73 -19.80 31.93
CA ALA A 473 38.36 -19.32 30.70
C ALA A 473 39.57 -18.41 30.99
N LYS A 474 39.41 -17.50 31.95
CA LYS A 474 40.47 -16.60 32.42
C LYS A 474 41.64 -17.33 33.07
N LYS A 475 41.39 -18.35 33.89
CA LYS A 475 42.43 -19.19 34.51
C LYS A 475 43.18 -20.03 33.47
N SER A 476 42.46 -20.52 32.47
CA SER A 476 42.99 -21.39 31.40
C SER A 476 43.59 -20.63 30.22
N HIS A 477 43.66 -19.30 30.29
CA HIS A 477 44.17 -18.43 29.21
C HIS A 477 43.45 -18.57 27.84
N MET A 478 42.17 -18.97 27.86
CA MET A 478 41.30 -19.09 26.68
C MET A 478 40.71 -17.71 26.33
N THR A 479 41.42 -16.97 25.46
CA THR A 479 41.13 -15.55 25.18
C THR A 479 39.80 -15.33 24.46
N TRP A 480 39.48 -16.16 23.46
CA TRP A 480 38.25 -16.04 22.67
C TRP A 480 37.03 -16.45 23.49
N ALA A 481 37.14 -17.55 24.25
CA ALA A 481 36.07 -17.96 25.15
C ALA A 481 35.79 -16.90 26.22
N HIS A 482 36.85 -16.31 26.80
CA HIS A 482 36.70 -15.25 27.80
C HIS A 482 35.99 -14.02 27.21
N ALA A 483 36.37 -13.57 26.01
CA ALA A 483 35.72 -12.44 25.35
C ALA A 483 34.25 -12.70 25.01
N ARG A 484 33.93 -13.88 24.45
CA ARG A 484 32.54 -14.26 24.11
C ARG A 484 31.66 -14.45 25.34
N LEU A 485 32.18 -15.02 26.42
CA LEU A 485 31.45 -15.12 27.70
C LEU A 485 31.17 -13.75 28.31
N CYS A 486 32.14 -12.83 28.27
CA CYS A 486 31.92 -11.44 28.69
C CYS A 486 30.83 -10.77 27.84
N PHE A 487 30.81 -11.02 26.53
CA PHE A 487 29.77 -10.52 25.64
C PHE A 487 28.38 -11.03 26.03
N LEU A 488 28.21 -12.34 26.25
CA LEU A 488 26.92 -12.94 26.65
C LEU A 488 26.44 -12.40 28.01
N LEU A 489 27.33 -12.37 29.01
CA LEU A 489 27.03 -11.78 30.33
C LEU A 489 26.67 -10.30 30.24
N GLY A 490 27.35 -9.56 29.36
CA GLY A 490 27.03 -8.17 29.05
C GLY A 490 25.62 -8.01 28.46
N ARG A 491 25.24 -8.85 27.49
CA ARG A 491 23.89 -8.84 26.90
C ARG A 491 22.80 -9.15 27.92
N LEU A 492 22.99 -10.19 28.74
CA LEU A 492 22.05 -10.52 29.84
C LEU A 492 21.94 -9.37 30.85
N SER A 493 23.05 -8.72 31.16
CA SER A 493 23.06 -7.54 32.03
C SER A 493 22.28 -6.36 31.43
N VAL A 494 22.36 -6.14 30.10
CA VAL A 494 21.54 -5.13 29.39
C VAL A 494 20.07 -5.50 29.44
N ARG A 495 19.71 -6.78 29.24
CA ARG A 495 18.34 -7.29 29.34
C ARG A 495 17.75 -7.05 30.73
N LYS A 496 18.53 -7.26 31.80
CA LYS A 496 18.20 -6.93 33.20
C LYS A 496 18.36 -5.44 33.56
N VAL A 497 18.61 -4.55 32.59
CA VAL A 497 18.80 -3.09 32.77
C VAL A 497 19.98 -2.71 33.69
N LYS A 498 20.90 -3.65 33.98
CA LYS A 498 22.13 -3.44 34.77
C LYS A 498 23.25 -2.85 33.91
N LEU A 499 23.06 -1.62 33.42
CA LEU A 499 23.94 -0.98 32.42
C LEU A 499 25.41 -0.82 32.87
N SER A 500 25.66 -0.52 34.15
CA SER A 500 27.02 -0.38 34.66
C SER A 500 27.77 -1.71 34.68
N GLN A 501 27.08 -2.81 35.01
CA GLN A 501 27.66 -4.15 34.98
C GLN A 501 27.95 -4.59 33.55
N ALA A 502 26.99 -4.38 32.65
CA ALA A 502 27.15 -4.66 31.23
C ALA A 502 28.36 -3.93 30.63
N ARG A 503 28.52 -2.64 30.98
CA ARG A 503 29.66 -1.83 30.54
C ARG A 503 31.00 -2.46 30.91
N VAL A 504 31.15 -2.91 32.16
CA VAL A 504 32.39 -3.54 32.64
C VAL A 504 32.69 -4.81 31.85
N TYR A 505 31.68 -5.65 31.61
CA TYR A 505 31.86 -6.86 30.81
C TYR A 505 32.28 -6.57 29.36
N PHE A 506 31.69 -5.57 28.71
CA PHE A 506 32.07 -5.20 27.35
C PHE A 506 33.47 -4.55 27.27
N GLU A 507 33.82 -3.69 28.22
CA GLU A 507 35.19 -3.10 28.30
C GLU A 507 36.24 -4.18 28.52
N GLU A 508 35.95 -5.17 29.38
CA GLU A 508 36.82 -6.31 29.61
C GLU A 508 37.00 -7.16 28.34
N ALA A 509 35.92 -7.46 27.62
CA ALA A 509 35.98 -8.21 26.37
C ALA A 509 36.86 -7.52 25.31
N ILE A 510 36.69 -6.19 25.13
CA ILE A 510 37.49 -5.41 24.18
C ILE A 510 38.97 -5.41 24.58
N HIS A 511 39.27 -5.29 25.88
CA HIS A 511 40.64 -5.34 26.38
C HIS A 511 41.30 -6.70 26.15
N ILE A 512 40.55 -7.80 26.27
CA ILE A 512 41.08 -9.17 26.06
C ILE A 512 41.41 -9.42 24.59
N LEU A 513 40.56 -8.94 23.69
CA LEU A 513 40.79 -9.11 22.25
C LEU A 513 42.03 -8.35 21.75
N ASP A 514 42.48 -7.31 22.48
CA ASP A 514 43.74 -6.58 22.24
C ASP A 514 43.94 -6.08 20.79
N GLY A 515 42.84 -5.79 20.08
CA GLY A 515 42.87 -5.39 18.66
C GLY A 515 42.74 -6.54 17.66
N ALA A 516 42.35 -7.75 18.10
CA ALA A 516 42.07 -8.87 17.21
C ALA A 516 40.72 -8.70 16.49
N PHE A 517 40.77 -8.62 15.16
CA PHE A 517 39.58 -8.52 14.28
C PHE A 517 39.20 -9.86 13.62
N GLY A 518 39.62 -11.00 14.19
CA GLY A 518 39.33 -12.34 13.66
C GLY A 518 37.83 -12.68 13.60
N ASP A 519 37.04 -12.11 14.52
CA ASP A 519 35.57 -12.20 14.54
C ASP A 519 34.98 -10.78 14.50
N LEU A 520 34.76 -10.28 13.27
CA LEU A 520 34.23 -8.92 13.06
C LEU A 520 32.82 -8.73 13.63
N SER A 521 32.00 -9.78 13.65
CA SER A 521 30.63 -9.75 14.19
C SER A 521 30.64 -9.52 15.71
N LEU A 522 31.53 -10.20 16.42
CA LEU A 522 31.76 -9.97 17.86
C LEU A 522 32.28 -8.56 18.13
N VAL A 523 33.33 -8.13 17.44
CA VAL A 523 33.95 -6.81 17.63
C VAL A 523 32.93 -5.71 17.38
N ALA A 524 32.21 -5.78 16.25
CA ALA A 524 31.17 -4.80 15.93
C ALA A 524 30.11 -4.74 17.03
N SER A 525 29.63 -5.89 17.50
CA SER A 525 28.61 -5.96 18.54
C SER A 525 29.11 -5.41 19.87
N LEU A 526 30.34 -5.72 20.29
CA LEU A 526 30.94 -5.17 21.51
C LEU A 526 31.02 -3.64 21.50
N TYR A 527 31.57 -3.06 20.43
CA TYR A 527 31.70 -1.61 20.30
C TYR A 527 30.34 -0.91 20.25
N ILE A 528 29.37 -1.47 19.51
CA ILE A 528 28.03 -0.89 19.38
C ILE A 528 27.26 -0.98 20.69
N HIS A 529 27.30 -2.10 21.40
CA HIS A 529 26.67 -2.24 22.71
C HIS A 529 27.28 -1.29 23.74
N LEU A 530 28.61 -1.18 23.76
CA LEU A 530 29.30 -0.27 24.66
C LEU A 530 28.95 1.19 24.33
N ALA A 531 28.98 1.57 23.05
CA ALA A 531 28.55 2.89 22.59
C ALA A 531 27.11 3.22 22.99
N ALA A 532 26.18 2.28 22.83
CA ALA A 532 24.79 2.45 23.24
C ALA A 532 24.67 2.73 24.74
N ILE A 533 25.43 2.02 25.58
CA ILE A 533 25.46 2.27 27.03
C ILE A 533 26.00 3.67 27.35
N TYR A 534 27.08 4.09 26.68
CA TYR A 534 27.68 5.42 26.86
C TYR A 534 26.69 6.53 26.49
N LEU A 535 25.93 6.35 25.40
CA LEU A 535 24.89 7.28 24.98
C LEU A 535 23.74 7.35 26.00
N ARG A 536 23.26 6.20 26.49
CA ARG A 536 22.20 6.13 27.52
C ARG A 536 22.60 6.75 28.85
N GLN A 537 23.86 6.53 29.27
CA GLN A 537 24.40 7.09 30.51
C GLN A 537 24.89 8.55 30.36
N ARG A 538 24.77 9.15 29.16
CA ARG A 538 25.26 10.51 28.84
C ARG A 538 26.75 10.71 29.13
N LEU A 539 27.57 9.68 28.95
CA LEU A 539 29.02 9.69 29.20
C LEU A 539 29.84 10.07 27.95
N VAL A 540 29.28 10.83 27.03
CA VAL A 540 29.85 11.16 25.70
C VAL A 540 31.27 11.74 25.80
N HIS A 541 31.56 12.52 26.84
CA HIS A 541 32.88 13.12 27.06
C HIS A 541 34.01 12.13 27.39
N LYS A 542 33.69 10.90 27.81
CA LYS A 542 34.68 9.89 28.22
C LYS A 542 35.11 8.95 27.10
N GLY A 543 34.43 8.95 25.94
CA GLY A 543 34.72 8.00 24.86
C GLY A 543 34.31 8.47 23.46
N PRO A 544 34.71 9.66 22.99
CA PRO A 544 34.38 10.11 21.63
C PRO A 544 34.97 9.19 20.55
N GLY A 545 36.22 8.73 20.72
CA GLY A 545 36.85 7.78 19.79
C GLY A 545 36.10 6.45 19.71
N LEU A 546 35.56 5.96 20.83
CA LEU A 546 34.76 4.73 20.86
C LEU A 546 33.43 4.89 20.12
N LEU A 547 32.75 6.03 20.28
CA LEU A 547 31.50 6.33 19.56
C LEU A 547 31.74 6.44 18.05
N GLU A 548 32.83 7.07 17.62
CA GLU A 548 33.20 7.15 16.20
C GLU A 548 33.53 5.78 15.61
N LYS A 549 34.32 4.96 16.33
CA LYS A 549 34.65 3.58 15.92
C LYS A 549 33.41 2.68 15.85
N ALA A 550 32.51 2.78 16.84
CA ALA A 550 31.24 2.06 16.84
C ALA A 550 30.32 2.50 15.70
N GLY A 551 30.26 3.82 15.42
CA GLY A 551 29.52 4.36 14.28
C GLY A 551 30.07 3.87 12.94
N ALA A 552 31.39 3.77 12.81
CA ALA A 552 32.05 3.19 11.63
C ALA A 552 31.71 1.70 11.47
N LEU A 553 31.82 0.89 12.54
CA LEU A 553 31.44 -0.53 12.50
C LEU A 553 29.98 -0.73 12.10
N LEU A 554 29.08 0.10 12.63
CA LEU A 554 27.65 0.03 12.35
C LEU A 554 27.33 0.42 10.89
N ALA A 555 27.93 1.50 10.39
CA ALA A 555 27.58 2.07 9.09
C ALA A 555 28.34 1.41 7.91
N CYS A 556 29.60 1.03 8.11
CA CYS A 556 30.49 0.56 7.05
C CYS A 556 30.39 -0.94 6.78
N LEU A 557 29.97 -1.77 7.73
CA LEU A 557 29.84 -3.21 7.53
C LEU A 557 28.51 -3.56 6.85
N PRO A 558 28.51 -4.28 5.72
CA PRO A 558 27.29 -4.81 5.12
C PRO A 558 26.79 -6.06 5.87
N ASP A 559 25.50 -6.37 5.74
CA ASP A 559 24.87 -7.64 6.13
C ASP A 559 24.96 -8.01 7.62
N ARG A 560 25.23 -7.01 8.47
CA ARG A 560 25.25 -7.19 9.93
C ARG A 560 23.82 -7.45 10.44
N GLU A 561 23.66 -8.54 11.18
CA GLU A 561 22.45 -8.73 11.99
C GLU A 561 22.50 -7.84 13.25
N SER A 562 21.42 -7.11 13.48
CA SER A 562 21.21 -6.32 14.70
C SER A 562 21.17 -7.23 15.92
N SER A 563 22.03 -7.01 16.92
CA SER A 563 22.15 -7.83 18.13
C SER A 563 21.26 -7.36 19.28
N ALA A 564 20.80 -6.10 19.26
CA ALA A 564 19.90 -5.57 20.29
C ALA A 564 19.10 -4.31 19.91
N LYS A 565 18.01 -4.09 20.66
CA LYS A 565 17.20 -2.86 20.59
C LYS A 565 17.99 -1.58 20.89
N SER A 566 19.06 -1.68 21.68
CA SER A 566 19.91 -0.54 22.05
C SER A 566 20.74 0.03 20.90
N GLU A 567 20.86 -0.69 19.79
CA GLU A 567 21.57 -0.20 18.61
C GLU A 567 20.94 1.06 18.00
N LEU A 568 19.63 1.27 18.20
CA LEU A 568 18.92 2.45 17.69
C LEU A 568 19.54 3.76 18.19
N ASP A 569 20.07 3.76 19.43
CA ASP A 569 20.74 4.93 20.01
C ASP A 569 22.02 5.28 19.23
N VAL A 570 22.76 4.25 18.77
CA VAL A 570 23.97 4.41 17.95
C VAL A 570 23.61 4.78 16.51
N VAL A 571 22.56 4.20 15.92
CA VAL A 571 22.03 4.62 14.61
C VAL A 571 21.65 6.11 14.65
N ALA A 572 20.95 6.55 15.70
CA ALA A 572 20.60 7.96 15.88
C ALA A 572 21.84 8.86 16.07
N TYR A 573 22.91 8.36 16.72
CA TYR A 573 24.19 9.06 16.76
C TYR A 573 24.81 9.23 15.37
N VAL A 574 24.87 8.16 14.57
CA VAL A 574 25.42 8.20 13.20
C VAL A 574 24.60 9.13 12.29
N LEU A 575 23.26 9.09 12.38
CA LEU A 575 22.40 9.99 11.60
C LEU A 575 22.63 11.46 11.99
N ARG A 576 22.78 11.77 13.29
CA ARG A 576 23.14 13.13 13.74
C ARG A 576 24.49 13.57 13.18
N GLN A 577 25.49 12.67 13.17
CA GLN A 577 26.79 12.94 12.55
C GLN A 577 26.64 13.27 11.07
N GLY A 578 25.87 12.49 10.30
CA GLY A 578 25.59 12.77 8.89
C GLY A 578 24.94 14.13 8.64
N ILE A 579 24.00 14.55 9.50
CA ILE A 579 23.33 15.86 9.41
C ILE A 579 24.30 17.01 9.73
N VAL A 580 25.16 16.83 10.75
CA VAL A 580 26.17 17.81 11.18
C VAL A 580 27.24 18.03 10.10
N GLU A 581 27.72 16.96 9.49
CA GLU A 581 28.73 17.03 8.43
C GLU A 581 28.14 17.39 7.07
N GLY A 582 26.82 17.24 6.91
CA GLY A 582 26.13 17.46 5.64
C GLY A 582 26.35 16.35 4.62
N SER A 583 26.58 15.12 5.09
CA SER A 583 26.81 13.95 4.25
C SER A 583 25.50 13.22 3.94
N SER A 584 25.00 13.42 2.71
CA SER A 584 23.83 12.68 2.20
C SER A 584 24.01 11.14 2.18
N PRO A 585 25.19 10.55 1.84
CA PRO A 585 25.33 9.10 1.86
C PRO A 585 25.29 8.53 3.29
N LEU A 586 25.86 9.23 4.27
CA LEU A 586 25.80 8.81 5.67
C LEU A 586 24.38 8.92 6.23
N GLU A 587 23.66 9.99 5.87
CA GLU A 587 22.25 10.17 6.22
C GLU A 587 21.39 9.01 5.67
N ALA A 588 21.58 8.65 4.40
CA ALA A 588 20.85 7.57 3.77
C ALA A 588 21.15 6.20 4.42
N ARG A 589 22.43 5.89 4.67
CA ARG A 589 22.83 4.64 5.35
C ARG A 589 22.22 4.54 6.74
N ALA A 590 22.24 5.61 7.52
CA ALA A 590 21.67 5.61 8.86
C ALA A 590 20.13 5.47 8.84
N CYS A 591 19.43 6.12 7.90
CA CYS A 591 17.99 5.93 7.70
C CYS A 591 17.65 4.46 7.36
N PHE A 592 18.44 3.82 6.49
CA PHE A 592 18.25 2.41 6.16
C PHE A 592 18.38 1.48 7.38
N LEU A 593 19.45 1.66 8.17
CA LEU A 593 19.68 0.87 9.37
C LEU A 593 18.57 1.10 10.41
N ALA A 594 18.07 2.32 10.52
CA ALA A 594 16.91 2.64 11.37
C ALA A 594 15.65 1.89 10.92
N ILE A 595 15.37 1.86 9.61
CA ILE A 595 14.22 1.14 9.04
C ILE A 595 14.32 -0.35 9.35
N GLN A 596 15.46 -0.98 9.07
CA GLN A 596 15.65 -2.41 9.33
C GLN A 596 15.44 -2.76 10.82
N LEU A 597 16.03 -1.97 11.72
CA LEU A 597 15.92 -2.22 13.15
C LEU A 597 14.49 -1.99 13.67
N LEU A 598 13.82 -0.91 13.25
CA LEU A 598 12.47 -0.58 13.69
C LEU A 598 11.42 -1.58 13.16
N LEU A 599 11.60 -2.09 11.94
CA LEU A 599 10.76 -3.16 11.39
C LEU A 599 10.93 -4.46 12.20
N LYS A 600 12.16 -4.87 12.54
CA LYS A 600 12.41 -6.02 13.42
C LYS A 600 11.79 -5.86 14.81
N LEU A 601 11.70 -4.63 15.31
CA LEU A 601 11.05 -4.31 16.59
C LEU A 601 9.52 -4.22 16.50
N GLY A 602 8.91 -4.35 15.32
CA GLY A 602 7.46 -4.16 15.10
C GLY A 602 6.98 -2.72 15.28
N ARG A 603 7.88 -1.73 15.38
CA ARG A 603 7.56 -0.31 15.63
C ARG A 603 7.26 0.43 14.33
N HIS A 604 6.25 -0.01 13.59
CA HIS A 604 5.94 0.49 12.24
C HIS A 604 5.67 2.01 12.17
N GLU A 605 5.11 2.61 13.23
CA GLU A 605 4.75 4.02 13.23
C GLU A 605 5.95 4.96 13.08
N GLU A 606 7.08 4.58 13.66
CA GLU A 606 8.34 5.34 13.67
C GLU A 606 9.18 5.15 12.40
N VAL A 607 8.90 4.10 11.62
CA VAL A 607 9.67 3.79 10.39
C VAL A 607 9.44 4.83 9.31
N LEU A 608 8.20 5.35 9.21
CA LEU A 608 7.75 6.12 8.06
C LEU A 608 8.63 7.35 7.75
N PRO A 609 8.99 8.24 8.70
CA PRO A 609 9.84 9.39 8.42
C PRO A 609 11.23 9.02 7.89
N PHE A 610 11.81 7.92 8.37
CA PHE A 610 13.12 7.44 7.89
C PHE A 610 13.00 6.86 6.47
N ALA A 611 11.92 6.14 6.18
CA ALA A 611 11.65 5.58 4.85
C ALA A 611 11.39 6.68 3.81
N GLU A 612 10.56 7.66 4.14
CA GLU A 612 10.30 8.84 3.29
C GLU A 612 11.60 9.61 3.00
N ARG A 613 12.44 9.83 4.03
CA ARG A 613 13.72 10.52 3.85
C ARG A 613 14.70 9.73 3.00
N LEU A 614 14.79 8.42 3.22
CA LEU A 614 15.66 7.54 2.44
C LEU A 614 15.28 7.57 0.95
N GLN A 615 13.98 7.56 0.65
CA GLN A 615 13.44 7.67 -0.70
C GLN A 615 13.77 9.02 -1.36
N LEU A 616 13.77 10.12 -0.60
CA LEU A 616 14.18 11.44 -1.11
C LEU A 616 15.70 11.50 -1.39
N LEU A 617 16.51 10.86 -0.55
CA LEU A 617 17.97 10.84 -0.67
C LEU A 617 18.48 9.93 -1.80
N SER A 618 17.73 8.86 -2.12
CA SER A 618 18.08 7.94 -3.21
C SER A 618 17.81 8.49 -4.61
N GLY A 619 17.09 9.62 -4.71
CA GLY A 619 16.83 10.32 -5.96
C GLY A 619 15.69 9.71 -6.79
N HIS A 620 15.25 10.46 -7.81
CA HIS A 620 14.25 10.03 -8.77
C HIS A 620 14.87 9.67 -10.13
N PRO A 621 14.46 8.56 -10.77
CA PRO A 621 13.48 7.57 -10.27
C PRO A 621 14.08 6.67 -9.17
N PRO A 622 13.26 6.11 -8.26
CA PRO A 622 13.76 5.21 -7.24
C PRO A 622 14.55 4.05 -7.85
N PRO A 623 15.79 3.82 -7.41
CA PRO A 623 16.58 2.69 -7.89
C PRO A 623 16.11 1.33 -7.33
N SER A 624 15.21 1.29 -6.34
CA SER A 624 14.78 0.04 -5.69
C SER A 624 13.28 -0.03 -5.41
N ASP A 625 12.64 -1.00 -6.06
CA ASP A 625 11.25 -1.41 -5.85
C ASP A 625 10.91 -1.79 -4.39
N ALA A 626 11.92 -2.09 -3.58
CA ALA A 626 11.76 -2.45 -2.18
C ALA A 626 11.22 -1.28 -1.33
N MET A 627 11.70 -0.05 -1.56
CA MET A 627 11.29 1.11 -0.74
C MET A 627 9.85 1.52 -1.00
N ALA A 628 9.40 1.49 -2.25
CA ALA A 628 8.00 1.74 -2.59
C ALA A 628 7.07 0.71 -1.93
N THR A 629 7.50 -0.55 -1.84
CA THR A 629 6.76 -1.63 -1.18
C THR A 629 6.66 -1.43 0.34
N ILE A 630 7.74 -0.98 0.98
CA ILE A 630 7.72 -0.66 2.42
C ILE A 630 6.82 0.54 2.67
N LEU A 631 6.94 1.60 1.87
CA LEU A 631 6.10 2.79 2.02
C LEU A 631 4.61 2.47 1.86
N SER A 632 4.22 1.68 0.85
CA SER A 632 2.82 1.30 0.67
C SER A 632 2.27 0.51 1.87
N PHE A 633 3.06 -0.43 2.41
CA PHE A 633 2.72 -1.15 3.63
C PHE A 633 2.57 -0.22 4.85
N LEU A 634 3.50 0.72 5.04
CA LEU A 634 3.46 1.65 6.17
C LEU A 634 2.26 2.61 6.08
N TYR A 635 1.91 3.09 4.88
CA TYR A 635 0.72 3.93 4.67
C TYR A 635 -0.58 3.16 4.92
N ASP A 636 -0.66 1.91 4.47
CA ASP A 636 -1.81 1.04 4.76
C ASP A 636 -1.99 0.83 6.27
N LYS A 637 -0.90 0.55 7.00
CA LYS A 637 -0.91 0.42 8.47
C LYS A 637 -1.32 1.71 9.20
N LYS A 638 -1.07 2.88 8.62
CA LYS A 638 -1.53 4.18 9.15
C LYS A 638 -2.93 4.58 8.68
N TYR A 639 -3.63 3.72 7.93
CA TYR A 639 -4.94 4.01 7.36
C TYR A 639 -4.94 5.27 6.45
N LEU A 640 -3.89 5.41 5.63
CA LEU A 640 -3.73 6.49 4.65
C LEU A 640 -3.88 5.91 3.23
N PRO A 641 -5.13 5.66 2.76
CA PRO A 641 -5.39 4.89 1.54
C PRO A 641 -4.98 5.62 0.25
N HIS A 642 -5.08 6.95 0.17
CA HIS A 642 -4.66 7.69 -1.04
C HIS A 642 -3.14 7.59 -1.23
N LEU A 643 -2.39 7.76 -0.14
CA LEU A 643 -0.92 7.65 -0.13
C LEU A 643 -0.46 6.21 -0.40
N ALA A 644 -1.14 5.23 0.18
CA ALA A 644 -0.81 3.83 -0.04
C ALA A 644 -0.99 3.45 -1.52
N VAL A 645 -2.08 3.86 -2.16
CA VAL A 645 -2.30 3.62 -3.60
C VAL A 645 -1.33 4.45 -4.47
N ALA A 646 -1.09 5.72 -4.13
CA ALA A 646 -0.17 6.59 -4.87
C ALA A 646 1.27 6.06 -4.88
N SER A 647 1.74 5.54 -3.74
CA SER A 647 3.08 4.95 -3.62
C SER A 647 3.31 3.75 -4.54
N VAL A 648 2.25 2.99 -4.87
CA VAL A 648 2.30 1.86 -5.80
C VAL A 648 2.25 2.34 -7.25
N GLN A 649 1.42 3.34 -7.56
CA GLN A 649 1.20 3.82 -8.94
C GLN A 649 2.31 4.69 -9.52
N GLN A 650 3.10 5.37 -8.69
CA GLN A 650 4.26 6.14 -9.14
C GLN A 650 5.38 5.30 -9.79
N ARG A 651 5.25 3.97 -9.76
CA ARG A 651 6.05 3.01 -10.52
C ARG A 651 5.72 3.15 -12.02
N GLY A 652 6.10 4.27 -12.63
CA GLY A 652 5.79 4.58 -14.02
C GLY A 652 6.70 3.83 -14.98
N THR A 653 6.15 2.87 -15.75
CA THR A 653 6.54 2.37 -17.10
C THR A 653 8.00 1.99 -17.42
N GLN A 654 8.98 2.24 -16.53
CA GLN A 654 10.41 2.03 -16.78
C GLN A 654 10.98 0.80 -16.08
N SER A 655 10.22 0.09 -15.22
CA SER A 655 10.67 -1.21 -14.66
C SER A 655 10.50 -2.39 -15.64
N ALA A 656 10.37 -2.11 -16.94
CA ALA A 656 10.06 -3.08 -17.99
C ALA A 656 11.17 -4.12 -18.26
N GLN A 657 12.17 -4.25 -17.40
CA GLN A 657 13.19 -5.29 -17.54
C GLN A 657 13.56 -5.87 -16.16
N GLY A 658 12.85 -6.94 -15.78
CA GLY A 658 13.41 -7.99 -14.94
C GLY A 658 13.23 -7.91 -13.42
N THR A 659 12.30 -7.09 -12.91
CA THR A 659 12.01 -7.08 -11.45
C THR A 659 10.59 -7.57 -11.19
N SER A 660 10.45 -8.57 -10.32
CA SER A 660 9.16 -9.19 -10.00
C SER A 660 8.20 -8.15 -9.39
N PHE A 661 6.99 -8.05 -9.94
CA PHE A 661 5.92 -7.28 -9.34
C PHE A 661 5.27 -8.12 -8.23
N PRO A 662 5.33 -7.71 -6.96
CA PRO A 662 4.76 -8.52 -5.89
C PRO A 662 3.22 -8.42 -5.92
N VAL A 663 2.55 -9.57 -6.05
CA VAL A 663 1.07 -9.73 -6.03
C VAL A 663 0.42 -9.03 -4.83
N TRP A 664 1.15 -8.93 -3.70
CA TRP A 664 0.78 -8.17 -2.52
C TRP A 664 0.41 -6.70 -2.79
N GLN A 665 1.05 -6.03 -3.75
CA GLN A 665 0.72 -4.64 -4.09
C GLN A 665 -0.66 -4.51 -4.77
N VAL A 666 -1.04 -5.51 -5.57
CA VAL A 666 -2.39 -5.57 -6.17
C VAL A 666 -3.43 -5.70 -5.06
N TYR A 667 -3.20 -6.61 -4.13
CA TYR A 667 -4.05 -6.82 -2.96
C TYR A 667 -4.24 -5.51 -2.17
N LEU A 668 -3.15 -4.81 -1.85
CA LEU A 668 -3.19 -3.55 -1.10
C LEU A 668 -4.02 -2.47 -1.80
N VAL A 669 -3.89 -2.35 -3.12
CA VAL A 669 -4.66 -1.35 -3.90
C VAL A 669 -6.14 -1.74 -3.96
N LEU A 670 -6.44 -3.01 -4.21
CA LEU A 670 -7.83 -3.50 -4.23
C LEU A 670 -8.53 -3.34 -2.88
N GLN A 671 -7.80 -3.42 -1.76
CA GLN A 671 -8.35 -3.16 -0.44
C GLN A 671 -8.55 -1.68 -0.11
N ASN A 672 -7.68 -0.80 -0.61
CA ASN A 672 -7.73 0.63 -0.30
C ASN A 672 -8.64 1.42 -1.25
N THR A 673 -8.77 1.01 -2.52
CA THR A 673 -9.67 1.65 -3.50
C THR A 673 -11.14 1.81 -3.08
N PRO A 674 -11.83 0.84 -2.44
CA PRO A 674 -13.20 1.04 -1.97
C PRO A 674 -13.27 2.09 -0.85
N LYS A 675 -12.24 2.18 0.00
CA LYS A 675 -12.16 3.18 1.08
C LYS A 675 -12.09 4.61 0.53
N LEU A 676 -11.50 4.81 -0.65
CA LEU A 676 -11.35 6.12 -1.31
C LEU A 676 -12.67 6.70 -1.82
N LEU A 677 -13.59 5.84 -2.28
CA LEU A 677 -14.79 6.29 -2.98
C LEU A 677 -15.98 6.50 -2.04
N GLY A 678 -15.81 6.31 -0.73
CA GLY A 678 -16.89 6.40 0.26
C GLY A 678 -18.04 5.41 0.01
N ILE A 679 -17.82 4.43 -0.87
CA ILE A 679 -18.82 3.43 -1.25
C ILE A 679 -18.85 2.41 -0.12
N CYS A 680 -19.96 2.37 0.63
CA CYS A 680 -20.26 1.25 1.51
C CYS A 680 -20.23 -0.02 0.66
N SER A 681 -19.23 -0.87 0.91
CA SER A 681 -19.05 -2.18 0.28
C SER A 681 -20.22 -3.10 0.66
N SER A 682 -21.37 -2.90 0.01
CA SER A 682 -22.56 -3.73 0.17
C SER A 682 -22.71 -4.74 -0.97
N SER A 683 -21.77 -4.77 -1.91
CA SER A 683 -21.60 -5.87 -2.85
C SER A 683 -20.15 -6.33 -2.81
N TRP A 684 -19.91 -7.42 -2.11
CA TRP A 684 -18.72 -8.23 -2.31
C TRP A 684 -18.56 -8.48 -3.82
N GLY A 685 -17.56 -7.87 -4.47
CA GLY A 685 -17.24 -8.09 -5.88
C GLY A 685 -17.21 -6.88 -6.83
N GLU A 686 -17.54 -5.65 -6.41
CA GLU A 686 -17.30 -4.45 -7.24
C GLU A 686 -15.83 -4.00 -7.14
N VAL A 687 -15.15 -3.88 -8.28
CA VAL A 687 -13.73 -3.53 -8.34
C VAL A 687 -13.59 -2.16 -9.01
N SER A 688 -12.94 -1.22 -8.32
CA SER A 688 -12.76 0.14 -8.84
C SER A 688 -11.88 0.15 -10.10
N ALA A 689 -12.30 0.91 -11.12
CA ALA A 689 -11.49 1.16 -12.32
C ALA A 689 -10.09 1.72 -11.99
N LEU A 690 -9.93 2.41 -10.85
CA LEU A 690 -8.65 2.95 -10.39
C LEU A 690 -7.57 1.87 -10.18
N ALA A 691 -7.97 0.62 -9.93
CA ALA A 691 -7.05 -0.51 -9.79
C ALA A 691 -6.54 -1.05 -11.14
N CYS A 692 -7.18 -0.72 -12.28
CA CYS A 692 -6.86 -1.27 -13.59
C CYS A 692 -5.39 -1.08 -14.04
N PRO A 693 -4.73 0.08 -13.81
CA PRO A 693 -3.32 0.24 -14.19
C PRO A 693 -2.40 -0.76 -13.49
N ILE A 694 -2.62 -0.98 -12.19
CA ILE A 694 -1.81 -1.89 -11.37
C ILE A 694 -2.10 -3.35 -11.70
N LEU A 695 -3.37 -3.69 -11.94
CA LEU A 695 -3.74 -5.02 -12.42
C LEU A 695 -3.04 -5.36 -13.75
N ARG A 696 -2.92 -4.39 -14.67
CA ARG A 696 -2.21 -4.55 -15.94
C ARG A 696 -0.69 -4.67 -15.77
N GLN A 697 -0.09 -3.87 -14.90
CA GLN A 697 1.34 -3.97 -14.58
C GLN A 697 1.67 -5.33 -13.95
N SER A 698 0.84 -5.80 -13.03
CA SER A 698 1.01 -7.13 -12.42
C SER A 698 0.82 -8.25 -13.45
N LEU A 699 -0.13 -8.12 -14.38
CA LEU A 699 -0.33 -9.10 -15.45
C LEU A 699 0.95 -9.24 -16.30
N ALA A 700 1.53 -8.13 -16.75
CA ALA A 700 2.77 -8.13 -17.52
C ALA A 700 3.96 -8.74 -16.76
N ALA A 701 4.06 -8.48 -15.44
CA ALA A 701 5.11 -9.07 -14.62
C ALA A 701 4.92 -10.59 -14.37
N CYS A 702 3.67 -11.06 -14.29
CA CYS A 702 3.37 -12.49 -14.20
C CYS A 702 3.59 -13.21 -15.53
N GLU A 703 3.41 -12.52 -16.67
CA GLU A 703 3.78 -13.03 -18.01
C GLU A 703 5.27 -13.33 -18.10
N GLU A 704 6.14 -12.46 -17.55
CA GLU A 704 7.59 -12.71 -17.48
C GLU A 704 7.96 -13.91 -16.60
N GLN A 705 7.16 -14.20 -15.56
CA GLN A 705 7.39 -15.28 -14.60
C GLN A 705 6.71 -16.61 -14.96
N ALA A 706 5.95 -16.66 -16.06
CA ALA A 706 5.17 -17.83 -16.48
C ALA A 706 4.17 -18.36 -15.41
N ASP A 707 3.66 -17.50 -14.53
CA ASP A 707 2.60 -17.86 -13.56
C ASP A 707 1.21 -17.77 -14.22
N TRP A 708 0.82 -18.83 -14.94
CA TRP A 708 -0.45 -18.89 -15.68
C TRP A 708 -1.67 -18.77 -14.78
N SER A 709 -1.58 -19.24 -13.53
CA SER A 709 -2.69 -19.25 -12.58
C SER A 709 -3.07 -17.82 -12.16
N THR A 710 -2.09 -17.05 -11.71
CA THR A 710 -2.28 -15.64 -11.31
C THR A 710 -2.62 -14.77 -12.52
N GLN A 711 -2.02 -15.01 -13.69
CA GLN A 711 -2.37 -14.30 -14.92
C GLN A 711 -3.86 -14.45 -15.27
N ARG A 712 -4.39 -15.69 -15.20
CA ARG A 712 -5.80 -15.97 -15.48
C ARG A 712 -6.71 -15.24 -14.51
N VAL A 713 -6.40 -15.29 -13.21
CA VAL A 713 -7.16 -14.58 -12.16
C VAL A 713 -7.18 -13.08 -12.40
N LEU A 714 -6.04 -12.46 -12.74
CA LEU A 714 -5.94 -11.04 -13.06
C LEU A 714 -6.77 -10.67 -14.31
N CYS A 715 -6.76 -11.52 -15.34
CA CYS A 715 -7.59 -11.33 -16.53
C CYS A 715 -9.09 -11.38 -16.21
N LEU A 716 -9.52 -12.30 -15.34
CA LEU A 716 -10.91 -12.39 -14.89
C LEU A 716 -11.33 -11.13 -14.11
N ILE A 717 -10.51 -10.66 -13.16
CA ILE A 717 -10.76 -9.42 -12.41
C ILE A 717 -10.85 -8.21 -13.35
N LEU A 718 -9.89 -8.07 -14.28
CA LEU A 718 -9.93 -7.01 -15.29
C LEU A 718 -11.20 -7.10 -16.13
N SER A 719 -11.56 -8.27 -16.65
CA SER A 719 -12.79 -8.40 -17.44
C SER A 719 -14.04 -7.96 -16.68
N LYS A 720 -14.13 -8.32 -15.38
CA LYS A 720 -15.22 -7.94 -14.49
C LYS A 720 -15.30 -6.42 -14.32
N THR A 721 -14.16 -5.73 -14.13
CA THR A 721 -14.13 -4.26 -14.07
C THR A 721 -14.62 -3.61 -15.36
N TYR A 722 -14.23 -4.14 -16.52
CA TYR A 722 -14.65 -3.60 -17.81
C TYR A 722 -16.15 -3.84 -18.07
N LEU A 723 -16.71 -4.97 -17.62
CA LEU A 723 -18.15 -5.23 -17.68
C LEU A 723 -18.94 -4.30 -16.75
N GLN A 724 -18.45 -4.05 -15.53
CA GLN A 724 -19.06 -3.11 -14.57
C GLN A 724 -19.21 -1.70 -15.15
N HIS A 725 -18.25 -1.27 -15.97
CA HIS A 725 -18.19 0.07 -16.57
C HIS A 725 -18.63 0.15 -18.05
N ARG A 726 -19.31 -0.87 -18.58
CA ARG A 726 -19.91 -0.89 -19.93
C ARG A 726 -18.94 -0.79 -21.10
N SER A 727 -17.75 -1.38 -20.96
CA SER A 727 -16.77 -1.51 -22.03
C SER A 727 -16.57 -2.98 -22.38
N PRO A 728 -17.53 -3.62 -23.09
CA PRO A 728 -17.48 -5.06 -23.35
C PRO A 728 -16.29 -5.46 -24.23
N ASP A 729 -15.81 -4.59 -25.12
CA ASP A 729 -14.65 -4.89 -25.98
C ASP A 729 -13.37 -5.16 -25.17
N GLY A 730 -13.11 -4.37 -24.13
CA GLY A 730 -11.99 -4.61 -23.22
C GLY A 730 -12.18 -5.85 -22.35
N ALA A 731 -13.41 -6.16 -21.95
CA ALA A 731 -13.72 -7.40 -21.24
C ALA A 731 -13.47 -8.63 -22.13
N ILE A 732 -13.91 -8.59 -23.40
CA ILE A 732 -13.69 -9.65 -24.39
C ILE A 732 -12.20 -9.88 -24.61
N HIS A 733 -11.38 -8.82 -24.68
CA HIS A 733 -9.93 -8.93 -24.80
C HIS A 733 -9.31 -9.74 -23.65
N TYR A 734 -9.57 -9.37 -22.40
CA TYR A 734 -9.02 -10.09 -21.24
C TYR A 734 -9.63 -11.48 -21.05
N LEU A 735 -10.91 -11.68 -21.39
CA LEU A 735 -11.52 -13.02 -21.33
C LEU A 735 -10.97 -13.96 -22.40
N SER A 736 -10.61 -13.44 -23.58
CA SER A 736 -9.93 -14.22 -24.62
C SER A 736 -8.54 -14.65 -24.13
N GLN A 737 -7.81 -13.77 -23.46
CA GLN A 737 -6.53 -14.11 -22.82
C GLN A 737 -6.71 -15.14 -21.69
N SER A 738 -7.71 -14.97 -20.83
CA SER A 738 -8.07 -15.92 -19.77
C SER A 738 -8.39 -17.32 -20.34
N LEU A 739 -9.06 -17.38 -21.50
CA LEU A 739 -9.38 -18.65 -22.15
C LEU A 739 -8.12 -19.38 -22.63
N MET A 740 -7.20 -18.66 -23.27
CA MET A 740 -5.91 -19.22 -23.69
C MET A 740 -5.10 -19.75 -22.51
N LEU A 741 -5.12 -19.03 -21.38
CA LEU A 741 -4.47 -19.47 -20.14
C LEU A 741 -5.18 -20.66 -19.51
N GLY A 742 -6.51 -20.70 -19.56
CA GLY A 742 -7.30 -21.83 -19.10
C GLY A 742 -6.92 -23.13 -19.81
N GLN A 743 -6.67 -23.08 -21.13
CA GLN A 743 -6.24 -24.24 -21.92
C GLN A 743 -4.92 -24.86 -21.43
N LEU A 744 -4.08 -24.08 -20.73
CA LEU A 744 -2.84 -24.55 -20.13
C LEU A 744 -3.02 -25.13 -18.72
N LEU A 745 -4.07 -24.74 -18.00
CA LEU A 745 -4.32 -25.11 -16.60
C LEU A 745 -5.20 -26.36 -16.47
N GLY A 746 -6.23 -26.49 -17.30
CA GLY A 746 -7.13 -27.64 -17.26
C GLY A 746 -8.55 -27.37 -17.80
N GLU A 747 -9.32 -28.45 -17.90
CA GLU A 747 -10.72 -28.43 -18.35
C GLU A 747 -11.65 -27.50 -17.53
N PRO A 748 -11.60 -27.44 -16.17
CA PRO A 748 -12.51 -26.58 -15.44
C PRO A 748 -12.23 -25.09 -15.68
N GLU A 749 -10.97 -24.70 -15.82
CA GLU A 749 -10.56 -23.33 -16.11
C GLU A 749 -10.94 -22.88 -17.53
N VAL A 750 -10.83 -23.78 -18.52
CA VAL A 750 -11.31 -23.57 -19.89
C VAL A 750 -12.82 -23.35 -19.89
N PHE A 751 -13.55 -24.21 -19.19
CA PHE A 751 -15.01 -24.16 -19.14
C PHE A 751 -15.51 -22.81 -18.58
N GLU A 752 -15.00 -22.41 -17.41
CA GLU A 752 -15.37 -21.13 -16.80
C GLU A 752 -15.01 -19.93 -17.70
N SER A 753 -13.78 -19.90 -18.23
CA SER A 753 -13.33 -18.77 -19.08
C SER A 753 -14.15 -18.66 -20.37
N SER A 754 -14.54 -19.80 -20.95
CA SER A 754 -15.36 -19.83 -22.16
C SER A 754 -16.78 -19.33 -21.91
N LEU A 755 -17.39 -19.70 -20.77
CA LEU A 755 -18.72 -19.18 -20.40
C LEU A 755 -18.70 -17.68 -20.12
N CYS A 756 -17.70 -17.20 -19.38
CA CYS A 756 -17.50 -15.77 -19.16
C CYS A 756 -17.35 -15.02 -20.49
N LEU A 757 -16.59 -15.57 -21.44
CA LEU A 757 -16.39 -14.98 -22.76
C LEU A 757 -17.69 -14.97 -23.59
N ALA A 758 -18.43 -16.07 -23.62
CA ALA A 758 -19.73 -16.14 -24.30
C ALA A 758 -20.73 -15.13 -23.73
N TRP A 759 -20.74 -14.97 -22.41
CA TRP A 759 -21.54 -13.95 -21.74
C TRP A 759 -21.14 -12.53 -22.13
N ALA A 760 -19.84 -12.22 -22.16
CA ALA A 760 -19.37 -10.91 -22.61
C ALA A 760 -19.78 -10.60 -24.07
N TYR A 761 -19.78 -11.59 -24.95
CA TYR A 761 -20.30 -11.43 -26.32
C TYR A 761 -21.81 -11.16 -26.38
N LEU A 762 -22.60 -11.78 -25.50
CA LEU A 762 -24.03 -11.48 -25.39
C LEU A 762 -24.27 -10.04 -24.93
N LEU A 763 -23.52 -9.58 -23.93
CA LEU A 763 -23.55 -8.19 -23.47
C LEU A 763 -23.12 -7.20 -24.57
N ALA A 764 -22.19 -7.60 -25.43
CA ALA A 764 -21.74 -6.83 -26.59
C ALA A 764 -22.72 -6.87 -27.78
N ARG A 765 -23.88 -7.54 -27.66
CA ARG A 765 -24.84 -7.78 -28.76
C ARG A 765 -24.25 -8.54 -29.95
N GLN A 766 -23.25 -9.39 -29.71
CA GLN A 766 -22.60 -10.24 -30.70
C GLN A 766 -23.03 -11.71 -30.53
N ALA A 767 -24.33 -11.98 -30.62
CA ALA A 767 -24.91 -13.29 -30.32
C ALA A 767 -24.34 -14.44 -31.17
N LYS A 768 -24.03 -14.21 -32.46
CA LYS A 768 -23.36 -15.22 -33.32
C LYS A 768 -22.05 -15.75 -32.74
N LYS A 769 -21.17 -14.86 -32.26
CA LYS A 769 -19.89 -15.26 -31.65
C LYS A 769 -20.10 -16.02 -30.34
N ALA A 770 -21.14 -15.66 -29.58
CA ALA A 770 -21.50 -16.42 -28.39
C ALA A 770 -21.94 -17.86 -28.75
N LEU A 771 -22.71 -18.04 -29.83
CA LEU A 771 -23.10 -19.37 -30.32
C LEU A 771 -21.89 -20.21 -30.76
N GLU A 772 -20.92 -19.60 -31.45
CA GLU A 772 -19.67 -20.25 -31.88
C GLU A 772 -18.87 -20.83 -30.70
N ILE A 773 -19.00 -20.25 -29.50
CA ILE A 773 -18.36 -20.74 -28.27
C ILE A 773 -19.24 -21.76 -27.54
N LEU A 774 -20.54 -21.49 -27.41
CA LEU A 774 -21.46 -22.29 -26.59
C LEU A 774 -21.83 -23.63 -27.23
N GLU A 775 -21.96 -23.71 -28.56
CA GLU A 775 -22.32 -24.96 -29.24
C GLU A 775 -21.25 -26.06 -29.08
N PRO A 776 -19.94 -25.79 -29.25
CA PRO A 776 -18.88 -26.76 -28.94
C PRO A 776 -18.82 -27.17 -27.46
N LEU A 777 -18.98 -26.22 -26.53
CA LEU A 777 -19.01 -26.51 -25.08
C LEU A 777 -20.14 -27.46 -24.71
N LEU A 778 -21.30 -27.31 -25.32
CA LEU A 778 -22.42 -28.24 -25.09
C LEU A 778 -22.10 -29.65 -25.57
N CYS A 779 -21.32 -29.79 -26.66
CA CYS A 779 -20.91 -31.08 -27.18
C CYS A 779 -19.90 -31.77 -26.26
N SER A 780 -18.92 -31.06 -25.70
CA SER A 780 -17.95 -31.64 -24.75
C SER A 780 -18.61 -32.07 -23.43
N LEU A 781 -19.64 -31.35 -22.99
CA LEU A 781 -20.39 -31.69 -21.77
C LEU A 781 -21.22 -32.98 -21.88
N LYS A 782 -21.57 -33.42 -23.09
CA LYS A 782 -22.27 -34.71 -23.28
C LYS A 782 -21.40 -35.91 -22.92
N GLU A 783 -20.08 -35.73 -22.85
CA GLU A 783 -19.11 -36.78 -22.52
C GLU A 783 -18.78 -36.83 -21.02
N THR A 784 -19.07 -35.76 -20.26
CA THR A 784 -18.65 -35.57 -18.85
C THR A 784 -19.79 -35.66 -17.82
N GLU A 785 -21.05 -35.88 -18.25
CA GLU A 785 -22.26 -36.06 -17.41
C GLU A 785 -22.54 -34.96 -16.35
N SER A 786 -21.99 -33.75 -16.51
CA SER A 786 -22.22 -32.64 -15.58
C SER A 786 -23.57 -31.94 -15.82
N VAL A 787 -24.59 -32.35 -15.06
CA VAL A 787 -25.98 -31.86 -15.15
C VAL A 787 -26.07 -30.35 -14.93
N ALA A 788 -25.35 -29.81 -13.93
CA ALA A 788 -25.38 -28.39 -13.57
C ALA A 788 -24.79 -27.50 -14.68
N GLN A 789 -23.60 -27.86 -15.17
CA GLN A 789 -22.90 -27.11 -16.23
C GLN A 789 -23.70 -27.14 -17.54
N SER A 790 -24.28 -28.29 -17.92
CA SER A 790 -25.12 -28.42 -19.11
C SER A 790 -26.32 -27.47 -19.07
N GLY A 791 -26.95 -27.33 -17.91
CA GLY A 791 -28.10 -26.43 -17.74
C GLY A 791 -27.75 -24.94 -17.96
N VAL A 792 -26.58 -24.50 -17.48
CA VAL A 792 -26.06 -23.14 -17.72
C VAL A 792 -25.81 -22.89 -19.20
N VAL A 793 -25.16 -23.83 -19.89
CA VAL A 793 -24.89 -23.69 -21.34
C VAL A 793 -26.19 -23.59 -22.12
N HIS A 794 -27.20 -24.42 -21.79
CA HIS A 794 -28.51 -24.34 -22.41
C HIS A 794 -29.23 -23.00 -22.14
N ASN A 795 -29.11 -22.44 -20.93
CA ASN A 795 -29.66 -21.12 -20.62
C ASN A 795 -29.02 -20.02 -21.48
N LEU A 796 -27.68 -19.97 -21.55
CA LEU A 796 -26.95 -18.98 -22.36
C LEU A 796 -27.19 -19.16 -23.87
N LEU A 797 -27.29 -20.39 -24.35
CA LEU A 797 -27.69 -20.69 -25.74
C LEU A 797 -29.10 -20.17 -26.02
N GLY A 798 -30.04 -20.36 -25.10
CA GLY A 798 -31.40 -19.84 -25.20
C GLY A 798 -31.41 -18.31 -25.37
N LEU A 799 -30.57 -17.60 -24.60
CA LEU A 799 -30.41 -16.15 -24.71
C LEU A 799 -29.82 -15.73 -26.06
N ALA A 800 -28.74 -16.38 -26.49
CA ALA A 800 -28.08 -16.11 -27.77
C ALA A 800 -29.03 -16.33 -28.96
N LEU A 801 -29.78 -17.43 -28.95
CA LEU A 801 -30.76 -17.76 -29.99
C LEU A 801 -31.96 -16.82 -29.98
N LEU A 802 -32.37 -16.32 -28.82
CA LEU A 802 -33.42 -15.32 -28.71
C LEU A 802 -32.99 -13.98 -29.34
N ASP A 803 -31.75 -13.54 -29.09
CA ASP A 803 -31.19 -12.31 -29.67
C ASP A 803 -31.00 -12.41 -31.20
N GLU A 804 -30.72 -13.61 -31.74
CA GLU A 804 -30.73 -13.89 -33.18
C GLU A 804 -32.14 -14.06 -33.79
N GLY A 805 -33.19 -14.09 -32.96
CA GLY A 805 -34.59 -14.25 -33.40
C GLY A 805 -35.03 -15.71 -33.65
N CYS A 806 -34.23 -16.71 -33.29
CA CYS A 806 -34.55 -18.13 -33.41
C CYS A 806 -35.44 -18.64 -32.25
N VAL A 807 -36.67 -18.14 -32.16
CA VAL A 807 -37.60 -18.39 -31.03
C VAL A 807 -37.81 -19.88 -30.71
N SER A 808 -37.98 -20.75 -31.70
CA SER A 808 -38.23 -22.18 -31.47
C SER A 808 -37.02 -22.91 -30.90
N ARG A 809 -35.81 -22.62 -31.39
CA ARG A 809 -34.56 -23.19 -30.87
C ARG A 809 -34.26 -22.65 -29.47
N ALA A 810 -34.55 -21.38 -29.22
CA ALA A 810 -34.40 -20.77 -27.90
C ALA A 810 -35.32 -21.44 -26.86
N ALA A 811 -36.61 -21.64 -27.20
CA ALA A 811 -37.56 -22.35 -26.33
C ALA A 811 -37.11 -23.79 -26.02
N MET A 812 -36.60 -24.52 -27.01
CA MET A 812 -36.08 -25.88 -26.78
C MET A 812 -34.91 -25.89 -25.79
N ASN A 813 -33.96 -24.97 -25.94
CA ASN A 813 -32.81 -24.86 -25.03
C ASN A 813 -33.25 -24.44 -23.61
N TYR A 814 -34.20 -23.51 -23.48
CA TYR A 814 -34.75 -23.18 -22.17
C TYR A 814 -35.46 -24.36 -21.51
N LEU A 815 -36.24 -25.16 -22.24
CA LEU A 815 -36.86 -26.37 -21.68
C LEU A 815 -35.81 -27.41 -21.25
N GLN A 816 -34.72 -27.56 -22.00
CA GLN A 816 -33.60 -28.40 -21.60
C GLN A 816 -32.93 -27.88 -20.33
N ALA A 817 -32.69 -26.56 -20.22
CA ALA A 817 -32.16 -25.94 -19.00
C ALA A 817 -33.12 -26.13 -17.81
N LEU A 818 -34.44 -26.02 -18.01
CA LEU A 818 -35.45 -26.24 -16.97
C LEU A 818 -35.41 -27.66 -16.42
N ASN A 819 -35.33 -28.66 -17.31
CA ASN A 819 -35.23 -30.07 -16.90
C ASN A 819 -33.98 -30.31 -16.04
N ARG A 820 -32.83 -29.72 -16.42
CA ARG A 820 -31.59 -29.80 -15.63
C ARG A 820 -31.73 -29.11 -14.28
N ALA A 821 -32.37 -27.94 -14.21
CA ALA A 821 -32.64 -27.24 -12.96
C ALA A 821 -33.60 -28.01 -12.04
N TRP A 822 -34.55 -28.78 -12.59
CA TRP A 822 -35.39 -29.70 -11.82
C TRP A 822 -34.62 -30.90 -11.28
N GLU A 823 -33.77 -31.52 -12.10
CA GLU A 823 -32.91 -32.64 -11.69
C GLU A 823 -31.98 -32.23 -10.53
N MET A 824 -31.49 -30.99 -10.53
CA MET A 824 -30.63 -30.43 -9.48
C MET A 824 -31.39 -29.89 -8.25
N GLY A 825 -32.73 -29.76 -8.33
CA GLY A 825 -33.52 -29.14 -7.27
C GLY A 825 -33.26 -27.65 -7.05
N ASP A 826 -32.67 -26.95 -8.04
CA ASP A 826 -32.31 -25.53 -7.91
C ASP A 826 -33.49 -24.62 -8.26
N VAL A 827 -34.19 -24.18 -7.21
CA VAL A 827 -35.39 -23.32 -7.31
C VAL A 827 -35.08 -21.95 -7.95
N ARG A 828 -33.89 -21.39 -7.72
CA ARG A 828 -33.49 -20.09 -8.31
C ARG A 828 -33.35 -20.23 -9.82
N ASN A 829 -32.61 -21.25 -10.26
CA ASN A 829 -32.42 -21.51 -11.70
C ASN A 829 -33.74 -21.87 -12.40
N GLN A 830 -34.65 -22.58 -11.73
CA GLN A 830 -36.01 -22.82 -12.24
C GLN A 830 -36.78 -21.51 -12.43
N ALA A 831 -36.76 -20.61 -11.45
CA ALA A 831 -37.42 -19.30 -11.53
C ALA A 831 -36.89 -18.45 -12.70
N VAL A 832 -35.56 -18.43 -12.88
CA VAL A 832 -34.89 -17.72 -13.99
C VAL A 832 -35.36 -18.25 -15.36
N ILE A 833 -35.43 -19.57 -15.54
CA ILE A 833 -35.89 -20.15 -16.81
C ILE A 833 -37.37 -19.88 -17.05
N MET A 834 -38.22 -20.01 -16.03
CA MET A 834 -39.65 -19.70 -16.16
C MET A 834 -39.85 -18.24 -16.59
N ALA A 835 -39.08 -17.31 -16.01
CA ALA A 835 -39.10 -15.91 -16.41
C ALA A 835 -38.62 -15.69 -17.86
N ASN A 836 -37.53 -16.36 -18.28
CA ASN A 836 -37.03 -16.29 -19.66
C ASN A 836 -38.00 -16.88 -20.68
N LEU A 837 -38.69 -17.98 -20.37
CA LEU A 837 -39.76 -18.56 -21.19
C LEU A 837 -40.96 -17.61 -21.29
N GLY A 838 -41.34 -16.98 -20.18
CA GLY A 838 -42.38 -15.95 -20.14
C GLY A 838 -42.05 -14.75 -21.02
N TYR A 839 -40.81 -14.26 -20.96
CA TYR A 839 -40.34 -13.16 -21.81
C TYR A 839 -40.26 -13.55 -23.29
N LEU A 840 -39.77 -14.75 -23.60
CA LEU A 840 -39.71 -15.28 -24.97
C LEU A 840 -41.11 -15.40 -25.59
N THR A 841 -42.09 -15.92 -24.83
CA THR A 841 -43.48 -16.08 -25.28
C THR A 841 -44.22 -14.75 -25.41
N PHE A 842 -43.88 -13.77 -24.57
CA PHE A 842 -44.37 -12.40 -24.72
C PHE A 842 -43.87 -11.78 -26.03
N LYS A 843 -42.57 -11.91 -26.35
CA LYS A 843 -41.99 -11.43 -27.62
C LYS A 843 -42.60 -12.10 -28.86
N SER A 844 -43.06 -13.34 -28.76
CA SER A 844 -43.72 -14.06 -29.84
C SER A 844 -45.23 -13.77 -29.95
N TRP A 845 -45.74 -12.74 -29.25
CA TRP A 845 -47.14 -12.30 -29.25
C TRP A 845 -48.14 -13.32 -28.70
N ALA A 846 -47.73 -14.14 -27.73
CA ALA A 846 -48.59 -15.08 -27.02
C ALA A 846 -48.72 -14.65 -25.52
N PRO A 847 -49.62 -13.71 -25.19
CA PRO A 847 -49.64 -13.07 -23.87
C PRO A 847 -50.13 -13.99 -22.73
N GLN A 848 -51.07 -14.91 -23.01
CA GLN A 848 -51.61 -15.83 -22.01
C GLN A 848 -50.55 -16.80 -21.45
N PRO A 849 -49.82 -17.61 -22.27
CA PRO A 849 -48.76 -18.47 -21.74
C PRO A 849 -47.61 -17.66 -21.13
N ALA A 850 -47.34 -16.45 -21.64
CA ALA A 850 -46.34 -15.56 -21.04
C ALA A 850 -46.69 -15.17 -19.61
N ARG A 851 -47.96 -14.82 -19.37
CA ARG A 851 -48.47 -14.52 -18.03
C ARG A 851 -48.33 -15.72 -17.09
N ASP A 852 -48.70 -16.91 -17.53
CA ASP A 852 -48.63 -18.12 -16.71
C ASP A 852 -47.20 -18.45 -16.29
N PHE A 853 -46.24 -18.40 -17.22
CA PHE A 853 -44.83 -18.60 -16.92
C PHE A 853 -44.26 -17.54 -15.98
N LEU A 854 -44.60 -16.26 -16.18
CA LEU A 854 -44.14 -15.17 -15.31
C LEU A 854 -44.76 -15.25 -13.90
N LEU A 855 -46.02 -15.67 -13.76
CA LEU A 855 -46.64 -15.90 -12.46
C LEU A 855 -45.98 -17.06 -11.72
N GLN A 856 -45.67 -18.16 -12.42
CA GLN A 856 -44.89 -19.26 -11.85
C GLN A 856 -43.49 -18.81 -11.42
N ALA A 857 -42.82 -17.99 -12.22
CA ALA A 857 -41.52 -17.42 -11.83
C ALA A 857 -41.63 -16.58 -10.54
N VAL A 858 -42.64 -15.72 -10.41
CA VAL A 858 -42.88 -14.93 -9.19
C VAL A 858 -43.16 -15.83 -7.98
N GLN A 859 -43.92 -16.92 -8.15
CA GLN A 859 -44.16 -17.90 -7.09
C GLN A 859 -42.86 -18.55 -6.63
N LEU A 860 -42.03 -19.04 -7.55
CA LEU A 860 -40.74 -19.64 -7.22
C LEU A 860 -39.80 -18.63 -6.53
N TYR A 861 -39.76 -17.37 -7.00
CA TYR A 861 -38.99 -16.32 -6.31
C TYR A 861 -39.50 -16.03 -4.90
N SER A 862 -40.80 -16.21 -4.63
CA SER A 862 -41.37 -16.03 -3.28
C SER A 862 -41.03 -17.15 -2.31
N GLU A 863 -40.64 -18.33 -2.81
CA GLU A 863 -40.18 -19.47 -2.02
C GLU A 863 -38.69 -19.34 -1.63
N LEU A 864 -37.93 -18.49 -2.33
CA LEU A 864 -36.53 -18.23 -2.05
C LEU A 864 -36.36 -17.32 -0.83
N GLN A 865 -35.25 -17.47 -0.13
CA GLN A 865 -34.86 -16.52 0.91
C GLN A 865 -34.64 -15.13 0.30
N THR A 866 -35.09 -14.09 0.99
CA THR A 866 -34.94 -12.70 0.54
C THR A 866 -33.47 -12.32 0.50
N CYS A 867 -32.91 -12.18 -0.70
CA CYS A 867 -31.56 -11.68 -0.90
C CYS A 867 -31.56 -10.61 -2.00
N LYS A 868 -30.58 -9.70 -1.96
CA LYS A 868 -30.49 -8.58 -2.91
C LYS A 868 -30.55 -9.08 -4.36
N GLU A 869 -29.81 -10.12 -4.71
CA GLU A 869 -29.74 -10.64 -6.07
C GLU A 869 -31.07 -11.20 -6.58
N THR A 870 -31.72 -12.09 -5.81
CA THR A 870 -33.00 -12.70 -6.19
C THR A 870 -34.12 -11.68 -6.23
N ASP A 871 -34.10 -10.71 -5.33
CA ASP A 871 -35.08 -9.62 -5.34
C ASP A 871 -34.86 -8.67 -6.53
N MET A 872 -33.60 -8.43 -6.91
CA MET A 872 -33.31 -7.67 -8.12
C MET A 872 -33.85 -8.40 -9.35
N GLU A 873 -33.59 -9.71 -9.48
CA GLU A 873 -34.15 -10.56 -10.53
C GLU A 873 -35.68 -10.49 -10.55
N LEU A 874 -36.32 -10.60 -9.38
CA LEU A 874 -37.77 -10.47 -9.22
C LEU A 874 -38.30 -9.11 -9.69
N VAL A 875 -37.58 -8.00 -9.45
CA VAL A 875 -37.96 -6.68 -10.00
C VAL A 875 -38.10 -6.75 -11.53
N GLN A 876 -37.18 -7.41 -12.23
CA GLN A 876 -37.26 -7.57 -13.68
C GLN A 876 -38.46 -8.41 -14.11
N VAL A 877 -38.71 -9.51 -13.41
CA VAL A 877 -39.86 -10.39 -13.68
C VAL A 877 -41.17 -9.64 -13.46
N LEU A 878 -41.29 -8.85 -12.39
CA LEU A 878 -42.46 -8.01 -12.11
C LEU A 878 -42.66 -6.94 -13.19
N LEU A 879 -41.58 -6.34 -13.71
CA LEU A 879 -41.68 -5.39 -14.82
C LEU A 879 -42.22 -6.05 -16.10
N TRP A 880 -41.78 -7.28 -16.42
CA TRP A 880 -42.34 -8.02 -17.55
C TRP A 880 -43.78 -8.42 -17.33
N LEU A 881 -44.11 -8.94 -16.14
CA LEU A 881 -45.47 -9.33 -15.80
C LEU A 881 -46.41 -8.12 -15.90
N ALA A 882 -45.98 -6.95 -15.42
CA ALA A 882 -46.73 -5.72 -15.55
C ALA A 882 -47.00 -5.36 -17.02
N GLN A 883 -46.00 -5.46 -17.89
CA GLN A 883 -46.17 -5.21 -19.33
C GLN A 883 -47.15 -6.18 -19.98
N VAL A 884 -47.09 -7.48 -19.65
CA VAL A 884 -48.05 -8.48 -20.14
C VAL A 884 -49.46 -8.14 -19.68
N LEU A 885 -49.66 -7.88 -18.38
CA LEU A 885 -50.97 -7.57 -17.81
C LEU A 885 -51.57 -6.28 -18.39
N VAL A 886 -50.75 -5.26 -18.66
CA VAL A 886 -51.17 -4.03 -19.33
C VAL A 886 -51.61 -4.33 -20.77
N SER A 887 -50.88 -5.17 -21.51
CA SER A 887 -51.27 -5.58 -22.87
C SER A 887 -52.60 -6.35 -22.88
N GLU A 888 -52.89 -7.11 -21.82
CA GLU A 888 -54.15 -7.83 -21.60
C GLU A 888 -55.27 -6.95 -21.01
N HIS A 889 -55.05 -5.64 -20.90
CA HIS A 889 -56.00 -4.65 -20.35
C HIS A 889 -56.32 -4.83 -18.85
N GLN A 890 -55.50 -5.58 -18.09
CA GLN A 890 -55.61 -5.73 -16.64
C GLN A 890 -54.82 -4.63 -15.89
N LEU A 891 -55.27 -3.39 -16.05
CA LEU A 891 -54.53 -2.19 -15.61
C LEU A 891 -54.26 -2.15 -14.09
N THR A 892 -55.18 -2.65 -13.26
CA THR A 892 -55.02 -2.68 -11.80
C THR A 892 -53.89 -3.60 -11.35
N HIS A 893 -53.85 -4.82 -11.88
CA HIS A 893 -52.81 -5.80 -11.58
C HIS A 893 -51.46 -5.36 -12.16
N GLY A 894 -51.45 -4.79 -13.37
CA GLY A 894 -50.22 -4.24 -13.96
C GLY A 894 -49.61 -3.11 -13.12
N ARG A 895 -50.44 -2.19 -12.61
CA ARG A 895 -50.01 -1.14 -11.68
C ARG A 895 -49.40 -1.71 -10.40
N LEU A 896 -50.06 -2.69 -9.76
CA LEU A 896 -49.57 -3.34 -8.55
C LEU A 896 -48.19 -3.97 -8.78
N CYS A 897 -47.98 -4.64 -9.92
CA CYS A 897 -46.68 -5.20 -10.26
C CYS A 897 -45.58 -4.13 -10.37
N TYR A 898 -45.88 -2.97 -10.99
CA TYR A 898 -44.92 -1.86 -11.03
C TYR A 898 -44.62 -1.27 -9.64
N GLU A 899 -45.63 -1.10 -8.79
CA GLU A 899 -45.45 -0.58 -7.43
C GLU A 899 -44.67 -1.57 -6.55
N MET A 900 -44.93 -2.86 -6.66
CA MET A 900 -44.16 -3.92 -6.00
C MET A 900 -42.69 -3.93 -6.47
N ALA A 901 -42.45 -3.79 -7.77
CA ALA A 901 -41.10 -3.67 -8.32
C ALA A 901 -40.35 -2.46 -7.74
N LEU A 902 -41.05 -1.33 -7.53
CA LEU A 902 -40.47 -0.14 -6.91
C LEU A 902 -40.13 -0.38 -5.44
N LEU A 903 -41.02 -1.07 -4.71
CA LEU A 903 -40.83 -1.41 -3.30
C LEU A 903 -39.58 -2.28 -3.09
N PHE A 904 -39.36 -3.30 -3.91
CA PHE A 904 -38.13 -4.10 -3.84
C PHE A 904 -36.88 -3.27 -4.18
N GLY A 905 -36.96 -2.38 -5.17
CA GLY A 905 -35.87 -1.45 -5.48
C GLY A 905 -35.54 -0.48 -4.34
N LEU A 906 -36.56 -0.03 -3.59
CA LEU A 906 -36.40 0.82 -2.41
C LEU A 906 -35.81 0.06 -1.23
N ARG A 907 -36.30 -1.17 -0.97
CA ARG A 907 -35.83 -2.03 0.13
C ARG A 907 -34.32 -2.25 0.09
N HIS A 908 -33.78 -2.48 -1.10
CA HIS A 908 -32.34 -2.73 -1.31
C HIS A 908 -31.53 -1.48 -1.67
N GLN A 909 -32.15 -0.29 -1.61
CA GLN A 909 -31.52 0.99 -2.01
C GLN A 909 -30.85 0.95 -3.39
N HIS A 910 -31.36 0.11 -4.30
CA HIS A 910 -30.75 -0.06 -5.60
C HIS A 910 -31.24 1.01 -6.56
N LEU A 911 -30.46 2.10 -6.69
CA LEU A 911 -30.85 3.30 -7.44
C LEU A 911 -31.26 3.01 -8.88
N LYS A 912 -30.59 2.07 -9.56
CA LYS A 912 -30.81 1.81 -10.99
C LYS A 912 -32.15 1.13 -11.27
N SER A 913 -32.57 0.22 -10.41
CA SER A 913 -33.89 -0.41 -10.52
C SER A 913 -34.99 0.56 -10.17
N GLN A 914 -34.81 1.37 -9.13
CA GLN A 914 -35.75 2.43 -8.80
C GLN A 914 -35.96 3.35 -10.00
N LEU A 915 -34.88 3.72 -10.70
CA LEU A 915 -34.95 4.56 -11.90
C LEU A 915 -35.72 3.89 -13.04
N GLN A 916 -35.43 2.62 -13.36
CA GLN A 916 -36.16 1.90 -14.41
C GLN A 916 -37.64 1.74 -14.09
N VAL A 917 -37.98 1.33 -12.87
CA VAL A 917 -39.37 1.18 -12.45
C VAL A 917 -40.10 2.52 -12.46
N THR A 918 -39.45 3.60 -12.00
CA THR A 918 -40.02 4.95 -12.03
C THR A 918 -40.29 5.40 -13.46
N LYS A 919 -39.39 5.13 -14.42
CA LYS A 919 -39.62 5.39 -15.84
C LYS A 919 -40.84 4.63 -16.37
N CYS A 920 -40.99 3.35 -16.02
CA CYS A 920 -42.14 2.55 -16.42
C CYS A 920 -43.45 3.09 -15.83
N LEU A 921 -43.45 3.53 -14.56
CA LEU A 921 -44.61 4.15 -13.91
C LEU A 921 -44.96 5.52 -14.53
N CYS A 922 -43.97 6.36 -14.83
CA CYS A 922 -44.18 7.61 -15.56
C CYS A 922 -44.79 7.38 -16.94
N HIS A 923 -44.32 6.37 -17.67
CA HIS A 923 -44.91 5.98 -18.94
C HIS A 923 -46.36 5.50 -18.75
N PHE A 924 -46.59 4.60 -17.79
CA PHE A 924 -47.93 4.07 -17.49
C PHE A 924 -48.97 5.17 -17.19
N TYR A 925 -48.61 6.17 -16.38
CA TYR A 925 -49.52 7.27 -16.02
C TYR A 925 -49.63 8.40 -17.06
N SER A 926 -48.74 8.44 -18.06
CA SER A 926 -48.80 9.41 -19.15
C SER A 926 -49.49 8.87 -20.40
N SER A 927 -49.31 7.58 -20.72
CA SER A 927 -49.79 6.97 -21.97
C SER A 927 -50.90 5.93 -21.79
N VAL A 928 -50.90 5.14 -20.72
CA VAL A 928 -51.79 3.98 -20.55
C VAL A 928 -53.02 4.31 -19.70
N SER A 929 -52.81 4.94 -18.54
CA SER A 929 -53.88 5.37 -17.62
C SER A 929 -53.63 6.82 -17.18
N PRO A 930 -54.13 7.82 -17.95
CA PRO A 930 -53.77 9.22 -17.74
C PRO A 930 -54.23 9.70 -16.35
N ASN A 931 -53.27 9.89 -15.45
CA ASN A 931 -53.47 10.51 -14.14
C ASN A 931 -52.37 11.55 -13.91
N PRO A 932 -52.68 12.86 -14.02
CA PRO A 932 -51.66 13.90 -13.98
C PRO A 932 -51.01 14.05 -12.59
N GLU A 933 -51.73 13.78 -11.51
CA GLU A 933 -51.20 13.87 -10.14
C GLU A 933 -50.14 12.78 -9.89
N ALA A 934 -50.47 11.53 -10.21
CA ALA A 934 -49.53 10.42 -10.09
C ALA A 934 -48.32 10.58 -11.03
N CYS A 935 -48.55 11.10 -12.25
CA CYS A 935 -47.47 11.38 -13.19
C CYS A 935 -46.45 12.36 -12.62
N ILE A 936 -46.90 13.44 -11.96
CA ILE A 936 -46.01 14.42 -11.31
C ILE A 936 -45.22 13.78 -10.17
N MET A 937 -45.87 13.02 -9.29
CA MET A 937 -45.20 12.35 -8.16
C MET A 937 -44.03 11.47 -8.61
N TYR A 938 -44.21 10.66 -9.67
CA TYR A 938 -43.13 9.82 -10.18
C TYR A 938 -42.06 10.61 -10.96
N HIS A 939 -42.41 11.70 -11.63
CA HIS A 939 -41.41 12.58 -12.25
C HIS A 939 -40.56 13.32 -11.19
N GLU A 940 -41.14 13.70 -10.05
CA GLU A 940 -40.39 14.26 -8.91
C GLU A 940 -39.47 13.21 -8.28
N ARG A 941 -39.93 11.95 -8.16
CA ARG A 941 -39.05 10.85 -7.74
C ARG A 941 -37.92 10.62 -8.73
N TRP A 942 -38.20 10.69 -10.04
CA TRP A 942 -37.19 10.57 -11.08
C TRP A 942 -36.17 11.71 -10.99
N LEU A 943 -36.63 12.94 -10.72
CA LEU A 943 -35.74 14.08 -10.48
C LEU A 943 -34.82 13.86 -9.27
N ALA A 944 -35.37 13.39 -8.15
CA ALA A 944 -34.58 13.06 -6.96
C ALA A 944 -33.54 11.97 -7.23
N LEU A 945 -33.90 10.95 -8.04
CA LEU A 945 -32.96 9.93 -8.49
C LEU A 945 -31.88 10.51 -9.42
N ALA A 946 -32.24 11.39 -10.35
CA ALA A 946 -31.27 12.05 -11.24
C ALA A 946 -30.25 12.89 -10.46
N GLN A 947 -30.68 13.56 -9.39
CA GLN A 947 -29.80 14.26 -8.45
C GLN A 947 -28.87 13.31 -7.72
N GLN A 948 -29.37 12.16 -7.25
CA GLN A 948 -28.55 11.11 -6.61
C GLN A 948 -27.53 10.50 -7.59
N PHE A 949 -27.88 10.35 -8.87
CA PHE A 949 -26.97 9.91 -9.94
C PHE A 949 -26.02 11.02 -10.42
N ARG A 950 -26.18 12.27 -9.93
CA ARG A 950 -25.42 13.45 -10.34
C ARG A 950 -25.51 13.73 -11.85
N ASP A 951 -26.61 13.36 -12.49
CA ASP A 951 -26.85 13.59 -13.93
C ASP A 951 -27.61 14.91 -14.15
N ARG A 952 -26.84 15.99 -14.32
CA ARG A 952 -27.37 17.35 -14.51
C ARG A 952 -28.14 17.54 -15.82
N GLU A 953 -27.82 16.77 -16.85
CA GLU A 953 -28.53 16.85 -18.14
C GLU A 953 -29.93 16.23 -18.02
N MET A 954 -30.03 15.09 -17.34
CA MET A 954 -31.31 14.48 -17.02
C MET A 954 -32.12 15.34 -16.06
N GLU A 955 -31.47 15.95 -15.05
CA GLU A 955 -32.12 16.88 -14.13
C GLU A 955 -32.78 18.05 -14.89
N GLY A 956 -32.04 18.71 -15.80
CA GLY A 956 -32.58 19.79 -16.61
C GLY A 956 -33.79 19.38 -17.47
N ARG A 957 -33.70 18.22 -18.13
CA ARG A 957 -34.80 17.67 -18.96
C ARG A 957 -36.03 17.31 -18.12
N LEU A 958 -35.82 16.79 -16.91
CA LEU A 958 -36.93 16.44 -16.00
C LEU A 958 -37.59 17.68 -15.42
N LEU A 959 -36.83 18.71 -15.08
CA LEU A 959 -37.37 19.99 -14.64
C LEU A 959 -38.20 20.67 -15.74
N GLU A 960 -37.75 20.61 -16.99
CA GLU A 960 -38.53 21.10 -18.14
C GLU A 960 -39.83 20.30 -18.31
N SER A 961 -39.75 18.97 -18.24
CA SER A 961 -40.91 18.07 -18.36
C SER A 961 -41.92 18.29 -17.23
N LEU A 962 -41.45 18.42 -15.98
CA LEU A 962 -42.28 18.77 -14.82
C LEU A 962 -42.92 20.15 -14.99
N GLY A 963 -42.17 21.15 -15.49
CA GLY A 963 -42.71 22.48 -15.79
C GLY A 963 -43.85 22.44 -16.82
N GLN A 964 -43.75 21.59 -17.84
CA GLN A 964 -44.82 21.37 -18.81
C GLN A 964 -46.04 20.67 -18.19
N LEU A 965 -45.85 19.64 -17.36
CA LEU A 965 -46.93 18.94 -16.65
C LEU A 965 -47.70 19.89 -15.69
N TYR A 966 -46.98 20.70 -14.91
CA TYR A 966 -47.58 21.69 -14.03
C TYR A 966 -48.35 22.78 -14.79
N ARG A 967 -47.86 23.21 -15.96
CA ARG A 967 -48.59 24.15 -16.83
C ARG A 967 -49.89 23.56 -17.38
N ASN A 968 -49.90 22.27 -17.73
CA ASN A 968 -51.07 21.57 -18.24
C ASN A 968 -52.14 21.30 -17.16
N LEU A 969 -51.74 21.16 -15.90
CA LEU A 969 -52.68 21.13 -14.77
C LEU A 969 -53.30 22.50 -14.49
N ASN A 970 -52.50 23.57 -14.57
CA ASN A 970 -52.98 24.94 -14.38
C ASN A 970 -53.92 25.44 -15.48
N THR A 971 -53.97 24.79 -16.65
CA THR A 971 -54.93 25.11 -17.72
C THR A 971 -56.25 24.34 -17.61
N SER A 972 -56.30 23.24 -16.85
CA SER A 972 -57.49 22.40 -16.65
C SER A 972 -58.21 22.63 -15.32
N SER A 973 -57.49 23.06 -14.28
CA SER A 973 -58.09 23.51 -13.03
C SER A 973 -58.33 25.02 -13.06
N SER A 974 -59.60 25.42 -13.06
CA SER A 974 -60.02 26.82 -13.06
C SER A 974 -59.36 27.62 -11.93
N ARG A 975 -58.65 28.69 -12.30
CA ARG A 975 -58.27 29.89 -11.51
C ARG A 975 -58.53 29.85 -10.00
N GLY A 976 -57.44 29.78 -9.23
CA GLY A 976 -57.34 30.04 -7.78
C GLY A 976 -57.24 28.73 -7.02
N GLU A 977 -56.07 28.19 -6.69
CA GLU A 977 -55.29 28.61 -5.50
C GLU A 977 -53.79 28.24 -5.57
N PHE A 978 -53.29 27.71 -6.69
CA PHE A 978 -51.92 27.14 -6.75
C PHE A 978 -50.77 28.13 -6.93
N TRP A 979 -51.05 29.41 -7.23
CA TRP A 979 -50.00 30.42 -7.43
C TRP A 979 -49.33 30.89 -6.12
N ILE A 980 -49.85 30.51 -4.94
CA ILE A 980 -49.29 30.96 -3.65
C ILE A 980 -48.13 30.08 -3.17
N HIS A 981 -48.05 28.81 -3.55
CA HIS A 981 -46.94 27.94 -3.13
C HIS A 981 -45.67 28.07 -3.98
N ALA A 982 -45.77 28.44 -5.25
CA ALA A 982 -44.59 28.62 -6.11
C ALA A 982 -43.87 29.97 -5.90
N ALA A 983 -44.57 30.99 -5.40
CA ALA A 983 -44.00 32.34 -5.22
C ALA A 983 -43.34 32.59 -3.85
N TRP A 984 -43.54 31.71 -2.86
CA TRP A 984 -42.94 31.83 -1.52
C TRP A 984 -41.79 30.83 -1.25
N GLY A 985 -41.43 29.99 -2.23
CA GLY A 985 -40.33 29.01 -2.13
C GLY A 985 -38.93 29.56 -2.41
N GLY A 986 -38.76 30.89 -2.41
CA GLY A 986 -37.47 31.58 -2.52
C GLY A 986 -36.99 32.04 -1.14
N GLY A 987 -36.61 31.11 -0.29
CA GLY A 987 -36.05 31.38 1.03
C GLY A 987 -35.32 30.14 1.56
N GLU A 988 -33.99 30.18 1.51
CA GLU A 988 -33.12 29.19 2.13
C GLU A 988 -33.29 29.25 3.66
N GLY A 989 -33.92 28.23 4.24
CA GLY A 989 -33.98 28.06 5.69
C GLY A 989 -35.30 27.49 6.18
N ASP A 990 -35.56 26.21 5.88
CA ASP A 990 -36.35 25.27 6.73
C ASP A 990 -36.78 24.02 5.94
N ARG A 991 -35.81 23.29 5.36
CA ARG A 991 -36.06 21.99 4.69
C ARG A 991 -35.62 20.78 5.52
N ARG A 992 -35.50 20.88 6.85
CA ARG A 992 -34.95 19.79 7.69
C ARG A 992 -35.91 19.02 8.58
N GLU A 993 -37.19 19.39 8.71
CA GLU A 993 -38.07 18.71 9.71
C GLU A 993 -39.22 17.84 9.17
N ALA A 994 -39.31 17.60 7.85
CA ALA A 994 -40.37 16.73 7.31
C ALA A 994 -39.94 15.28 6.94
N TRP A 995 -38.72 14.86 7.31
CA TRP A 995 -38.18 13.54 6.97
C TRP A 995 -38.21 12.54 8.12
N HIS A 996 -39.31 12.49 8.89
CA HIS A 996 -39.56 11.37 9.82
C HIS A 996 -41.06 11.15 10.03
N GLN A 997 -41.76 10.69 8.99
CA GLN A 997 -42.98 9.89 9.20
C GLN A 997 -43.02 8.73 8.20
N PRO A 998 -43.16 7.47 8.66
CA PRO A 998 -43.39 6.35 7.78
C PRO A 998 -44.81 6.47 7.23
N ALA A 999 -44.95 6.76 5.93
CA ALA A 999 -46.22 6.60 5.25
C ALA A 999 -46.54 5.09 5.21
N LEU A 1000 -47.38 4.67 6.16
CA LEU A 1000 -48.05 3.38 6.14
C LEU A 1000 -48.83 3.27 4.81
N PHE A 1001 -48.36 2.40 3.92
CA PHE A 1001 -49.18 1.89 2.83
C PHE A 1001 -50.31 1.04 3.45
N PRO A 1002 -51.59 1.31 3.15
CA PRO A 1002 -52.67 0.42 3.57
C PRO A 1002 -52.61 -0.86 2.70
N LEU A 1003 -52.62 -2.00 3.40
CA LEU A 1003 -52.57 -3.38 2.90
C LEU A 1003 -53.59 -3.70 1.81
#